data_AF-A0A166XW49-F1
#
_entry.id   AF-A0A166XW49-F1
#
_cell.length_a   1.000
_cell.length_b   1.000
_cell.length_c   1.000
_cell.angle_alpha   90.00
_cell.angle_beta   90.00
_cell.angle_gamma   90.00
#
_symmetry.space_group_name_H-M   'P 1'
#
loop_
_entity.id
_entity.type
_entity.pdbx_description
1 polymer ?
#
loop_
_entity_poly.entity_id
_entity_poly.type
_entity_poly.pdbx_seq_one_letter_code
_entity_poly.pdbx_strand_id
1 'polypeptide(L)'
;MMNGWDEKHNIDDDAFGAKGNIVSAFDAFPKAKPQYVTRTSGGGKWTVAMAVISFFLFWTEVSRWWRGSETHTFAVEKGVGHEMQINMDIVVRMQCDDLHINVQDAAGDRILAGSMLKRDKTNWSQWVDSKGIHRLGRDSKGKIVTGAGWQEEEGFGEEHVHDIVSLGKKKAKWGKTPRLWGEGDSCRIYGNLDVNRVQGDFHITARGHGYMEFGEHLDHAAFNFSHIISELSFGPFYPSLVNPLDRTVNLARINFHKFQYYLSVVPTVYTVGKSASSSNTIFTNQYAVTEQSKETDDHNIPGIFFKYDIEPILLSVEESRDGFLQFLMKIVNVVSGVLVAGHWGYTLTEWYKEVIGRRRRERNEGFIGTKGSDIGAKPAVQGHFGVAPPWLNLPQTFVESDIANFQAALTIVTIQKFPKPSRHYEPQHSEGGAQRQWHQLSLPVDLEAPQGRTFATAQDVDQQDAEMRRLLPKSIKPDTYRRLHDNLLKVRHVLGQQRLTLAEKILYSHLDNVEDSLLTDTENGRNIRGSANLKLNPDRVNMQDASAQMALLQFMSCNLAKPAIPASIHCDHLIVGSKGAESDLTDGISVNKEVFDFLESAGRKYGMDFWPPGAGIIHQTVLEVYALPGIMMLGTDSHSPNAGGLSTITIGVGGADAVEALVGAPWELKAPRVLGVKLTGKLNDWVSPKDVILNLAGKLTVRGGTGFIVEYFGEGVETLSATGMATICNMGAEVGATTSIFPYTAASERYLLQTRRESQHRALDGYKKWGSFDFRADEGAQYDQVIEINLSELEPHINGPFTPDLATPLSAFKDTIQQEQWPEVLSAGLIGSCTNSSYEDMTKVESMVKQAEKAGLKPKAPFYITPGSEQIRATLERDGTLKTLEGAGGIVLSNACGPCIGQWKRQDDIPKGQLNAILTSYNRNFKGRNDGNPGTMNFLASPEIVTAMAYAGATTFNPMTDKLQTPDGKEFKFEAPQGLENPKAPFESGVASLQAISPEAHNPNIQVAIAPTSERLAFLEPFAPFPESDLSGLKVLVKVTGKCTTDTISAAGPWLKYKGHLPNISTNTLNTAVNKETGEVNAAYDVDGSKHTIPELAQKWKERGQEWLVVAEHNYGEGSAREHAALQPRYLGARVVLTKSFARIHETNLKKQGVVPLTFANEADYDKIAACDEVSTVGLYEMLQNGGQGKVQLLVKKKDGSEVLIPTNHAVTKDQAGFILAGSALSMLAKRNQA
;
A
#
# COMPACT_ATOMS: atom_id res chain seq x y z
N MET A 1 -69.72 -43.73 -4.42
CA MET A 1 -71.06 -43.71 -5.05
C MET A 1 -71.77 -42.45 -4.60
N MET A 2 -72.46 -41.81 -5.55
CA MET A 2 -73.09 -40.49 -5.45
C MET A 2 -74.14 -40.38 -4.33
N ASN A 3 -74.33 -39.16 -3.83
CA ASN A 3 -75.58 -38.36 -3.85
C ASN A 3 -75.40 -37.23 -2.82
N GLY A 4 -75.45 -35.95 -3.20
CA GLY A 4 -76.65 -35.22 -3.60
C GLY A 4 -77.01 -34.30 -2.42
N TRP A 5 -76.77 -32.98 -2.51
CA TRP A 5 -77.82 -31.95 -2.76
C TRP A 5 -78.93 -31.94 -1.69
N ASP A 6 -79.48 -30.84 -1.18
CA ASP A 6 -79.24 -29.39 -1.19
C ASP A 6 -80.29 -28.80 -0.19
N GLU A 7 -80.20 -27.51 0.10
CA GLU A 7 -81.27 -26.57 0.54
C GLU A 7 -81.81 -26.58 2.00
N LYS A 8 -81.41 -25.51 2.71
CA LYS A 8 -82.17 -24.63 3.62
C LYS A 8 -82.89 -25.21 4.87
N HIS A 9 -82.33 -24.75 6.02
CA HIS A 9 -82.89 -24.47 7.36
C HIS A 9 -82.77 -25.51 8.50
N ASN A 10 -81.95 -25.10 9.49
CA ASN A 10 -81.91 -25.37 10.94
C ASN A 10 -82.57 -26.63 11.51
N ILE A 11 -81.75 -27.42 12.22
CA ILE A 11 -82.19 -28.28 13.32
C ILE A 11 -81.32 -27.99 14.56
N ASP A 12 -82.03 -27.84 15.69
CA ASP A 12 -81.61 -27.54 17.04
C ASP A 12 -81.26 -28.85 17.77
N ASP A 13 -80.11 -28.90 18.46
CA ASP A 13 -79.48 -30.13 18.98
C ASP A 13 -79.26 -30.11 20.52
N ASP A 14 -80.23 -29.55 21.26
CA ASP A 14 -80.47 -29.92 22.68
C ASP A 14 -80.91 -31.40 22.84
N ALA A 15 -80.78 -32.22 21.79
CA ALA A 15 -81.13 -33.63 21.75
C ALA A 15 -80.01 -34.59 22.21
N PHE A 16 -78.82 -34.11 22.58
CA PHE A 16 -77.69 -34.98 22.97
C PHE A 16 -77.28 -34.90 24.45
N GLY A 17 -78.25 -34.73 25.34
CA GLY A 17 -78.04 -34.93 26.78
C GLY A 17 -78.27 -36.38 27.22
N ALA A 18 -77.21 -37.09 27.61
CA ALA A 18 -77.33 -38.33 28.41
C ALA A 18 -77.00 -38.04 29.89
N LYS A 19 -77.95 -38.44 30.77
CA LYS A 19 -77.90 -38.39 32.23
C LYS A 19 -77.33 -39.70 32.80
N GLY A 20 -76.52 -39.62 33.87
CA GLY A 20 -76.44 -40.68 34.91
C GLY A 20 -75.08 -41.30 35.22
N ASN A 21 -74.51 -40.90 36.37
CA ASN A 21 -73.67 -41.60 37.37
C ASN A 21 -72.29 -42.27 37.07
N ILE A 22 -71.35 -41.87 37.95
CA ILE A 22 -70.22 -42.62 38.58
C ILE A 22 -69.23 -43.31 37.62
N VAL A 23 -68.25 -42.55 37.12
CA VAL A 23 -66.80 -42.75 37.34
C VAL A 23 -66.10 -41.45 36.93
N SER A 24 -65.44 -40.82 37.88
CA SER A 24 -64.46 -39.76 37.65
C SER A 24 -63.15 -40.34 37.12
N ALA A 25 -62.48 -39.54 36.29
CA ALA A 25 -61.06 -39.63 35.94
C ALA A 25 -60.65 -40.67 34.89
N PHE A 26 -60.71 -40.28 33.61
CA PHE A 26 -59.61 -40.42 32.65
C PHE A 26 -59.91 -39.56 31.41
N ASP A 27 -59.74 -38.24 31.54
CA ASP A 27 -59.53 -37.41 30.35
C ASP A 27 -58.02 -37.22 30.20
N ALA A 28 -57.41 -38.06 29.36
CA ALA A 28 -55.98 -38.08 29.07
C ALA A 28 -55.55 -36.94 28.13
N PHE A 29 -56.47 -36.03 27.78
CA PHE A 29 -56.18 -34.82 27.03
C PHE A 29 -56.57 -33.61 27.88
N PRO A 30 -55.62 -32.82 28.42
CA PRO A 30 -55.97 -31.56 29.02
C PRO A 30 -56.67 -30.71 27.96
N LYS A 31 -57.96 -30.41 28.18
CA LYS A 31 -58.70 -29.43 27.38
C LYS A 31 -57.84 -28.19 27.29
N ALA A 32 -57.46 -27.82 26.07
CA ALA A 32 -56.54 -26.73 25.81
C ALA A 32 -56.96 -25.51 26.64
N LYS A 33 -56.02 -24.93 27.41
CA LYS A 33 -56.30 -23.76 28.25
C LYS A 33 -57.04 -22.71 27.40
N PRO A 34 -58.06 -21.99 27.89
CA PRO A 34 -58.91 -21.11 27.07
C PRO A 34 -58.15 -20.12 26.17
N GLN A 35 -56.95 -19.71 26.60
CA GLN A 35 -55.97 -18.91 25.85
C GLN A 35 -55.43 -19.55 24.54
N TYR A 36 -55.55 -20.86 24.36
CA TYR A 36 -55.24 -21.56 23.10
C TYR A 36 -56.47 -21.74 22.19
N VAL A 37 -57.67 -21.38 22.67
CA VAL A 37 -58.94 -21.52 21.94
C VAL A 37 -59.48 -20.15 21.47
N THR A 38 -58.92 -19.06 21.99
CA THR A 38 -59.21 -17.70 21.52
C THR A 38 -58.64 -17.47 20.12
N ARG A 39 -59.52 -17.34 19.11
CA ARG A 39 -59.14 -16.87 17.77
C ARG A 39 -58.62 -15.43 17.85
N THR A 40 -57.31 -15.25 17.78
CA THR A 40 -56.72 -13.91 17.62
C THR A 40 -56.70 -13.57 16.13
N SER A 41 -57.16 -12.36 15.77
CA SER A 41 -57.17 -11.90 14.36
C SER A 41 -55.76 -11.71 13.77
N GLY A 42 -54.72 -11.78 14.61
CA GLY A 42 -53.30 -11.67 14.23
C GLY A 42 -52.56 -13.00 14.11
N GLY A 43 -52.96 -14.05 14.84
CA GLY A 43 -52.22 -15.32 14.90
C GLY A 43 -52.14 -16.03 13.54
N GLY A 44 -53.23 -16.02 12.78
CA GLY A 44 -53.26 -16.63 11.44
C GLY A 44 -52.31 -15.96 10.44
N LYS A 45 -52.08 -14.64 10.56
CA LYS A 45 -51.14 -13.93 9.68
C LYS A 45 -49.70 -14.31 9.98
N TRP A 46 -49.35 -14.46 11.25
CA TRP A 46 -48.02 -14.91 11.68
C TRP A 46 -47.78 -16.37 11.29
N THR A 47 -48.76 -17.27 11.42
CA THR A 47 -48.62 -18.66 10.96
C THR A 47 -48.35 -18.74 9.46
N VAL A 48 -49.06 -17.95 8.64
CA VAL A 48 -48.82 -17.90 7.18
C VAL A 48 -47.44 -17.32 6.88
N ALA A 49 -47.05 -16.23 7.55
CA ALA A 49 -45.72 -15.62 7.37
C ALA A 49 -44.59 -16.60 7.74
N MET A 50 -44.71 -17.31 8.86
CA MET A 50 -43.71 -18.29 9.29
C MET A 50 -43.66 -19.50 8.37
N ALA A 51 -44.79 -19.95 7.83
CA ALA A 51 -44.83 -21.04 6.85
C ALA A 51 -44.12 -20.65 5.54
N VAL A 52 -44.33 -19.42 5.04
CA VAL A 52 -43.66 -18.91 3.83
C VAL A 52 -42.15 -18.78 4.06
N ILE A 53 -41.73 -18.22 5.19
CA ILE A 53 -40.30 -18.07 5.53
C ILE A 53 -39.65 -19.44 5.72
N SER A 54 -40.31 -20.37 6.41
CA SER A 54 -39.81 -21.74 6.59
C SER A 54 -39.66 -22.47 5.26
N PHE A 55 -40.63 -22.33 4.35
CA PHE A 55 -40.56 -22.94 3.02
C PHE A 55 -39.41 -22.38 2.19
N PHE A 56 -39.21 -21.05 2.23
CA PHE A 56 -38.09 -20.41 1.55
C PHE A 56 -36.75 -20.91 2.09
N LEU A 57 -36.54 -20.86 3.42
CA LEU A 57 -35.29 -21.29 4.03
C LEU A 57 -35.02 -22.79 3.86
N PHE A 58 -36.06 -23.63 3.94
CA PHE A 58 -35.98 -25.05 3.61
C PHE A 58 -35.46 -25.27 2.19
N TRP A 59 -36.05 -24.58 1.20
CA TRP A 59 -35.61 -24.70 -0.19
C TRP A 59 -34.18 -24.20 -0.39
N THR A 60 -33.75 -23.16 0.33
CA THR A 60 -32.36 -22.70 0.28
C THR A 60 -31.38 -23.74 0.81
N GLU A 61 -31.70 -24.44 1.91
CA GLU A 61 -30.83 -25.50 2.45
C GLU A 61 -30.81 -26.75 1.57
N VAL A 62 -31.97 -27.14 1.01
CA VAL A 62 -32.04 -28.22 0.01
C VAL A 62 -31.18 -27.89 -1.22
N SER A 63 -31.29 -26.66 -1.71
CA SER A 63 -30.51 -26.21 -2.87
C SER A 63 -29.01 -26.16 -2.58
N ARG A 64 -28.61 -25.70 -1.38
CA ARG A 64 -27.20 -25.69 -0.94
C ARG A 64 -26.64 -27.11 -0.82
N TRP A 65 -27.38 -28.03 -0.23
CA TRP A 65 -26.96 -29.42 -0.10
C TRP A 65 -26.82 -30.12 -1.46
N TRP A 66 -27.74 -29.84 -2.39
CA TRP A 66 -27.70 -30.40 -3.75
C TRP A 66 -26.52 -29.88 -4.57
N ARG A 67 -26.19 -28.59 -4.47
CA ARG A 67 -25.08 -27.97 -5.20
C ARG A 67 -23.69 -28.32 -4.64
N GLY A 68 -23.61 -28.70 -3.36
CA GLY A 68 -22.33 -28.94 -2.69
C GLY A 68 -21.54 -27.65 -2.42
N SER A 69 -20.34 -27.80 -1.86
CA SER A 69 -19.39 -26.70 -1.66
C SER A 69 -18.08 -26.99 -2.41
N GLU A 70 -17.65 -26.03 -3.21
CA GLU A 70 -16.39 -26.07 -3.94
C GLU A 70 -15.33 -25.33 -3.14
N THR A 71 -14.17 -25.96 -2.95
CA THR A 71 -13.02 -25.39 -2.26
C THR A 71 -11.87 -25.27 -3.24
N HIS A 72 -11.43 -24.04 -3.49
CA HIS A 72 -10.29 -23.75 -4.36
C HIS A 72 -9.06 -23.57 -3.47
N THR A 73 -8.04 -24.38 -3.69
CA THR A 73 -6.80 -24.37 -2.91
C THR A 73 -5.64 -24.10 -3.85
N PHE A 74 -4.83 -23.08 -3.57
CA PHE A 74 -3.59 -22.83 -4.31
C PHE A 74 -2.41 -23.42 -3.54
N ALA A 75 -1.56 -24.17 -4.21
CA ALA A 75 -0.34 -24.74 -3.66
C ALA A 75 0.84 -24.42 -4.57
N VAL A 76 2.08 -24.54 -4.08
CA VAL A 76 3.24 -24.51 -4.99
C VAL A 76 3.30 -25.84 -5.73
N GLU A 77 3.40 -25.79 -7.06
CA GLU A 77 3.57 -27.01 -7.86
C GLU A 77 4.93 -27.65 -7.53
N LYS A 78 4.90 -28.83 -6.93
CA LYS A 78 6.11 -29.57 -6.52
C LYS A 78 6.57 -30.60 -7.56
N GLY A 79 5.74 -30.89 -8.55
CA GLY A 79 6.01 -31.86 -9.60
C GLY A 79 6.85 -31.27 -10.72
N VAL A 80 7.95 -31.93 -11.10
CA VAL A 80 8.71 -31.59 -12.31
C VAL A 80 8.13 -32.43 -13.46
N GLY A 81 7.30 -31.80 -14.29
CA GLY A 81 6.85 -32.39 -15.56
C GLY A 81 7.75 -31.89 -16.69
N HIS A 82 8.12 -32.79 -17.62
CA HIS A 82 8.99 -32.44 -18.75
C HIS A 82 8.21 -31.98 -19.99
N GLU A 83 7.00 -32.49 -20.18
CA GLU A 83 6.16 -32.24 -21.35
C GLU A 83 4.78 -31.72 -20.94
N MET A 84 4.18 -30.91 -21.80
CA MET A 84 2.85 -30.34 -21.67
C MET A 84 2.17 -30.37 -23.04
N GLN A 85 0.94 -30.87 -23.07
CA GLN A 85 0.13 -30.91 -24.28
C GLN A 85 -0.59 -29.56 -24.49
N ILE A 86 -0.64 -29.06 -25.72
CA ILE A 86 -1.46 -27.92 -26.14
C ILE A 86 -2.51 -28.45 -27.12
N ASN A 87 -3.78 -28.16 -26.86
CA ASN A 87 -4.89 -28.50 -27.74
C ASN A 87 -5.43 -27.22 -28.35
N MET A 88 -5.64 -27.21 -29.67
CA MET A 88 -6.14 -26.02 -30.35
C MET A 88 -7.09 -26.36 -31.50
N ASP A 89 -8.03 -25.45 -31.75
CA ASP A 89 -8.89 -25.41 -32.94
C ASP A 89 -9.11 -23.94 -33.34
N ILE A 90 -8.35 -23.48 -34.33
CA ILE A 90 -8.29 -22.08 -34.76
C ILE A 90 -8.57 -22.00 -36.26
N VAL A 91 -9.44 -21.07 -36.66
CA VAL A 91 -9.68 -20.75 -38.08
C VAL A 91 -9.07 -19.40 -38.40
N VAL A 92 -8.19 -19.33 -39.38
CA VAL A 92 -7.53 -18.10 -39.84
C VAL A 92 -7.96 -17.79 -41.27
N ARG A 93 -8.26 -16.53 -41.57
CA ARG A 93 -8.76 -16.07 -42.87
C ARG A 93 -7.65 -15.94 -43.94
N MET A 94 -6.87 -17.00 -44.11
CA MET A 94 -5.82 -17.15 -45.12
C MET A 94 -5.81 -18.58 -45.65
N GLN A 95 -5.20 -18.80 -46.82
CA GLN A 95 -5.03 -20.14 -47.37
C GLN A 95 -4.12 -20.99 -46.47
N CYS A 96 -4.40 -22.28 -46.36
CA CYS A 96 -3.59 -23.19 -45.54
C CYS A 96 -2.13 -23.30 -46.00
N ASP A 97 -1.89 -23.14 -47.30
CA ASP A 97 -0.57 -23.22 -47.94
C ASP A 97 0.28 -21.96 -47.69
N ASP A 98 -0.36 -20.88 -47.21
CA ASP A 98 0.25 -19.57 -46.95
C ASP A 98 0.56 -19.33 -45.47
N LEU A 99 0.12 -20.22 -44.58
CA LEU A 99 0.30 -20.11 -43.14
C LEU A 99 1.48 -20.95 -42.63
N HIS A 100 2.31 -20.34 -41.79
CA HIS A 100 3.37 -21.00 -41.04
C HIS A 100 3.03 -21.05 -39.56
N ILE A 101 3.31 -22.18 -38.91
CA ILE A 101 2.91 -22.44 -37.52
C ILE A 101 4.11 -23.03 -36.81
N ASN A 102 4.57 -22.34 -35.77
CA ASN A 102 5.78 -22.69 -35.04
C ASN A 102 5.58 -22.48 -33.53
N VAL A 103 6.30 -23.27 -32.74
CA VAL A 103 6.53 -23.02 -31.31
C VAL A 103 8.00 -22.77 -31.11
N GLN A 104 8.33 -21.69 -30.39
CA GLN A 104 9.66 -21.44 -29.87
C GLN A 104 9.58 -21.41 -28.34
N ASP A 105 10.29 -22.31 -27.68
CA ASP A 105 10.36 -22.33 -26.23
C ASP A 105 11.47 -21.39 -25.68
N ALA A 106 11.50 -21.21 -24.36
CA ALA A 106 12.49 -20.38 -23.68
C ALA A 106 13.95 -20.88 -23.83
N ALA A 107 14.15 -22.16 -24.18
CA ALA A 107 15.46 -22.71 -24.49
C ALA A 107 15.89 -22.44 -25.94
N GLY A 108 14.99 -21.92 -26.77
CA GLY A 108 15.21 -21.65 -28.18
C GLY A 108 15.03 -22.89 -29.06
N ASP A 109 14.54 -24.00 -28.52
CA ASP A 109 14.25 -25.21 -29.28
C ASP A 109 13.02 -24.99 -30.15
N ARG A 110 13.16 -25.35 -31.43
CA ARG A 110 12.12 -25.20 -32.44
C ARG A 110 11.41 -26.53 -32.63
N ILE A 111 10.18 -26.62 -32.17
CA ILE A 111 9.30 -27.74 -32.47
C ILE A 111 8.53 -27.39 -33.75
N LEU A 112 8.72 -28.17 -34.81
CA LEU A 112 8.01 -28.01 -36.10
C LEU A 112 6.53 -28.40 -35.96
N ALA A 113 5.77 -27.56 -35.26
CA ALA A 113 4.36 -27.74 -34.92
C ALA A 113 3.46 -27.93 -36.15
N GLY A 114 3.85 -27.37 -37.30
CA GLY A 114 3.13 -27.51 -38.56
C GLY A 114 2.96 -28.95 -39.08
N SER A 115 3.80 -29.90 -38.64
CA SER A 115 3.70 -31.33 -39.02
C SER A 115 2.82 -32.16 -38.08
N MET A 116 2.52 -31.65 -36.89
CA MET A 116 1.77 -32.36 -35.83
C MET A 116 0.29 -31.95 -35.79
N LEU A 117 -0.05 -30.75 -36.29
CA LEU A 117 -1.40 -30.23 -36.39
C LEU A 117 -2.04 -30.52 -37.76
N LYS A 118 -3.36 -30.74 -37.78
CA LYS A 118 -4.11 -30.92 -39.03
C LYS A 118 -4.58 -29.58 -39.57
N ARG A 119 -4.59 -29.47 -40.91
CA ARG A 119 -5.04 -28.28 -41.64
C ARG A 119 -6.12 -28.66 -42.63
N ASP A 120 -7.31 -28.08 -42.50
CA ASP A 120 -8.41 -28.27 -43.43
C ASP A 120 -8.79 -26.94 -44.10
N LYS A 121 -8.97 -26.95 -45.43
CA LYS A 121 -9.48 -25.78 -46.17
C LYS A 121 -10.96 -25.55 -45.80
N THR A 122 -11.32 -24.31 -45.51
CA THR A 122 -12.68 -23.92 -45.13
C THR A 122 -13.03 -22.50 -45.62
N ASN A 123 -14.26 -22.03 -45.38
CA ASN A 123 -14.71 -20.69 -45.73
C ASN A 123 -15.05 -19.87 -44.48
N TRP A 124 -14.55 -18.65 -44.36
CA TRP A 124 -14.74 -17.73 -43.23
C TRP A 124 -16.23 -17.55 -42.88
N SER A 125 -17.06 -17.38 -43.92
CA SER A 125 -18.52 -17.21 -43.79
C SER A 125 -19.26 -18.42 -43.22
N GLN A 126 -18.61 -19.59 -43.16
CA GLN A 126 -19.15 -20.80 -42.51
C GLN A 126 -18.96 -20.77 -40.99
N TRP A 127 -18.08 -19.91 -40.47
CA TRP A 127 -17.71 -19.82 -39.05
C TRP A 127 -18.15 -18.49 -38.39
N VAL A 128 -18.54 -17.47 -39.15
CA VAL A 128 -19.02 -16.15 -38.64
C VAL A 128 -20.19 -15.60 -39.46
N ASP A 129 -21.10 -14.87 -38.81
CA ASP A 129 -22.23 -14.19 -39.43
C ASP A 129 -21.84 -12.84 -40.05
N SER A 130 -22.76 -12.21 -40.77
CA SER A 130 -22.53 -10.93 -41.46
C SER A 130 -22.24 -9.75 -40.52
N LYS A 131 -22.38 -9.93 -39.19
CA LYS A 131 -22.02 -8.95 -38.16
C LYS A 131 -20.70 -9.30 -37.45
N GLY A 132 -19.99 -10.33 -37.89
CA GLY A 132 -18.74 -10.79 -37.27
C GLY A 132 -18.96 -11.60 -35.99
N ILE A 133 -20.19 -12.03 -35.71
CA ILE A 133 -20.50 -12.91 -34.57
C ILE A 133 -20.31 -14.35 -35.05
N HIS A 134 -19.56 -15.15 -34.30
CA HIS A 134 -19.29 -16.55 -34.63
C HIS A 134 -20.58 -17.33 -34.95
N ARG A 135 -20.64 -17.93 -36.14
CA ARG A 135 -21.73 -18.74 -36.69
C ARG A 135 -21.26 -20.19 -36.72
N LEU A 136 -21.49 -20.90 -35.63
CA LEU A 136 -21.62 -22.36 -35.63
C LEU A 136 -22.69 -22.72 -34.61
N GLY A 137 -23.44 -23.78 -34.89
CA GLY A 137 -24.82 -24.04 -34.46
C GLY A 137 -25.13 -23.74 -32.99
N ARG A 138 -26.20 -22.99 -32.72
CA ARG A 138 -26.61 -22.64 -31.37
C ARG A 138 -27.44 -23.75 -30.74
N ASP A 139 -27.13 -24.13 -29.50
CA ASP A 139 -28.13 -24.76 -28.62
C ASP A 139 -29.13 -23.72 -28.09
N SER A 140 -30.14 -24.15 -27.33
CA SER A 140 -31.20 -23.29 -26.77
C SER A 140 -30.70 -22.22 -25.78
N LYS A 141 -29.41 -22.24 -25.41
CA LYS A 141 -28.74 -21.26 -24.55
C LYS A 141 -27.70 -20.41 -25.31
N GLY A 142 -27.63 -20.52 -26.64
CA GLY A 142 -26.79 -19.67 -27.47
C GLY A 142 -25.32 -20.08 -27.55
N LYS A 143 -24.96 -21.31 -27.12
CA LYS A 143 -23.60 -21.85 -27.27
C LYS A 143 -23.39 -22.49 -28.64
N ILE A 144 -22.19 -22.32 -29.20
CA ILE A 144 -21.78 -22.74 -30.55
C ILE A 144 -21.32 -24.21 -30.54
N VAL A 145 -21.90 -25.06 -31.40
CA VAL A 145 -21.66 -26.52 -31.47
C VAL A 145 -20.81 -26.85 -32.70
N THR A 146 -19.54 -27.19 -32.48
CA THR A 146 -18.60 -27.71 -33.50
C THR A 146 -18.72 -29.24 -33.69
N GLY A 147 -19.54 -29.89 -32.85
CA GLY A 147 -19.59 -31.35 -32.72
C GLY A 147 -18.35 -31.95 -32.04
N ALA A 148 -17.49 -31.12 -31.44
CA ALA A 148 -16.46 -31.57 -30.51
C ALA A 148 -17.12 -31.91 -29.16
N GLY A 149 -16.84 -33.10 -28.64
CA GLY A 149 -17.50 -33.60 -27.43
C GLY A 149 -17.18 -35.06 -27.13
N TRP A 150 -17.79 -35.59 -26.08
CA TRP A 150 -17.68 -36.99 -25.67
C TRP A 150 -18.76 -37.85 -26.37
N GLN A 151 -18.54 -39.16 -26.49
CA GLN A 151 -19.60 -40.06 -26.97
C GLN A 151 -20.80 -40.01 -25.99
N GLU A 152 -21.98 -39.73 -26.55
CA GLU A 152 -23.28 -39.44 -25.90
C GLU A 152 -23.49 -37.96 -25.52
N GLU A 153 -24.38 -37.30 -26.28
CA GLU A 153 -24.81 -35.91 -26.08
C GLU A 153 -25.81 -35.82 -24.92
N GLU A 154 -25.30 -35.59 -23.71
CA GLU A 154 -26.05 -34.89 -22.67
C GLU A 154 -25.28 -33.62 -22.32
N GLY A 155 -25.88 -32.46 -22.62
CA GLY A 155 -25.32 -31.17 -22.26
C GLY A 155 -26.30 -30.41 -21.38
N PHE A 156 -25.85 -29.94 -20.22
CA PHE A 156 -26.42 -28.80 -19.48
C PHE A 156 -25.31 -28.10 -18.66
N GLY A 157 -25.51 -26.81 -18.39
CA GLY A 157 -24.46 -25.86 -17.96
C GLY A 157 -24.34 -25.57 -16.46
N GLU A 158 -23.42 -24.64 -16.17
CA GLU A 158 -22.81 -24.35 -14.85
C GLU A 158 -22.23 -25.61 -14.22
N GLU A 159 -21.06 -26.01 -14.72
CA GLU A 159 -20.42 -27.29 -14.38
C GLU A 159 -19.93 -27.29 -12.94
N HIS A 160 -20.44 -28.26 -12.18
CA HIS A 160 -19.89 -28.63 -10.89
C HIS A 160 -18.72 -29.60 -11.09
N VAL A 161 -17.77 -29.63 -10.16
CA VAL A 161 -16.54 -30.45 -10.24
C VAL A 161 -16.81 -31.94 -10.51
N HIS A 162 -17.92 -32.47 -10.00
CA HIS A 162 -18.34 -33.85 -10.26
C HIS A 162 -18.64 -34.18 -11.73
N ASP A 163 -19.17 -33.24 -12.48
CA ASP A 163 -19.46 -33.42 -13.90
C ASP A 163 -18.16 -33.46 -14.71
N ILE A 164 -17.23 -32.54 -14.42
CA ILE A 164 -15.90 -32.47 -15.02
C ILE A 164 -15.14 -33.78 -14.80
N VAL A 165 -15.10 -34.28 -13.56
CA VAL A 165 -14.43 -35.52 -13.19
C VAL A 165 -15.07 -36.76 -13.83
N SER A 166 -16.38 -36.77 -14.04
CA SER A 166 -17.08 -37.86 -14.72
C SER A 166 -16.78 -37.89 -16.23
N LEU A 167 -16.72 -36.71 -16.86
CA LEU A 167 -16.59 -36.55 -18.31
C LEU A 167 -15.17 -36.81 -18.80
N GLY A 168 -14.14 -36.40 -18.05
CA GLY A 168 -12.75 -36.65 -18.45
C GLY A 168 -12.32 -38.12 -18.44
N LYS A 169 -13.20 -39.04 -18.02
CA LYS A 169 -13.02 -40.50 -18.18
C LYS A 169 -13.50 -41.04 -19.52
N LYS A 170 -14.26 -40.27 -20.31
CA LYS A 170 -14.76 -40.69 -21.63
C LYS A 170 -13.62 -40.52 -22.67
N LYS A 171 -13.88 -40.78 -23.97
CA LYS A 171 -12.91 -40.53 -25.07
C LYS A 171 -13.30 -39.31 -25.90
N ALA A 172 -12.40 -38.32 -25.99
CA ALA A 172 -12.67 -37.05 -26.66
C ALA A 172 -12.53 -37.16 -28.18
N LYS A 173 -13.29 -36.36 -28.92
CA LYS A 173 -13.23 -36.31 -30.39
C LYS A 173 -13.32 -34.87 -30.90
N TRP A 174 -12.44 -34.52 -31.84
CA TRP A 174 -12.47 -33.24 -32.55
C TRP A 174 -13.68 -33.15 -33.51
N GLY A 175 -14.28 -31.95 -33.56
CA GLY A 175 -15.41 -31.65 -34.44
C GLY A 175 -15.06 -31.76 -35.93
N LYS A 176 -16.02 -32.16 -36.77
CA LYS A 176 -15.80 -32.31 -38.22
C LYS A 176 -15.82 -30.95 -38.92
N THR A 177 -14.86 -30.72 -39.82
CA THR A 177 -14.84 -29.52 -40.66
C THR A 177 -16.08 -29.50 -41.57
N PRO A 178 -16.80 -28.37 -41.68
CA PRO A 178 -17.93 -28.23 -42.60
C PRO A 178 -17.53 -28.56 -44.05
N ARG A 179 -18.46 -29.15 -44.82
CA ARG A 179 -18.21 -29.46 -46.24
C ARG A 179 -18.03 -28.17 -47.05
N LEU A 180 -16.95 -28.11 -47.82
CA LEU A 180 -16.58 -26.96 -48.64
C LEU A 180 -17.18 -27.06 -50.05
N TRP A 181 -17.74 -25.95 -50.55
CA TRP A 181 -18.33 -25.82 -51.88
C TRP A 181 -17.68 -24.59 -52.55
N GLY A 182 -16.87 -24.79 -53.59
CA GLY A 182 -16.07 -23.74 -54.24
C GLY A 182 -14.59 -23.75 -53.81
N GLU A 183 -13.84 -22.66 -54.02
CA GLU A 183 -12.51 -22.47 -53.43
C GLU A 183 -12.64 -21.98 -51.98
N GLY A 184 -11.78 -22.48 -51.09
CA GLY A 184 -11.73 -22.06 -49.69
C GLY A 184 -11.02 -20.73 -49.52
N ASP A 185 -11.51 -19.83 -48.68
CA ASP A 185 -10.84 -18.54 -48.37
C ASP A 185 -10.12 -18.53 -47.01
N SER A 186 -10.19 -19.63 -46.24
CA SER A 186 -9.69 -19.73 -44.87
C SER A 186 -9.09 -21.11 -44.56
N CYS A 187 -8.29 -21.18 -43.51
CA CYS A 187 -7.68 -22.41 -43.02
C CYS A 187 -8.10 -22.71 -41.60
N ARG A 188 -8.60 -23.93 -41.34
CA ARG A 188 -8.80 -24.47 -39.99
C ARG A 188 -7.56 -25.25 -39.57
N ILE A 189 -6.99 -24.89 -38.43
CA ILE A 189 -5.83 -25.52 -37.80
C ILE A 189 -6.32 -26.17 -36.51
N TYR A 190 -6.23 -27.49 -36.40
CA TYR A 190 -6.70 -28.19 -35.19
C TYR A 190 -5.89 -29.44 -34.85
N GLY A 191 -5.86 -29.78 -33.57
CA GLY A 191 -5.20 -30.98 -33.06
C GLY A 191 -4.52 -30.78 -31.72
N ASN A 192 -3.62 -31.71 -31.41
CA ASN A 192 -2.87 -31.75 -30.16
C ASN A 192 -1.39 -31.61 -30.50
N LEU A 193 -0.66 -30.87 -29.69
CA LEU A 193 0.78 -30.64 -29.83
C LEU A 193 1.45 -30.84 -28.47
N ASP A 194 2.39 -31.78 -28.39
CA ASP A 194 3.20 -31.95 -27.18
C ASP A 194 4.41 -31.00 -27.25
N VAL A 195 4.55 -30.16 -26.22
CA VAL A 195 5.65 -29.19 -26.08
C VAL A 195 6.38 -29.40 -24.76
N ASN A 196 7.58 -28.85 -24.63
CA ASN A 196 8.28 -28.79 -23.36
C ASN A 196 7.45 -27.98 -22.35
N ARG A 197 7.38 -28.44 -21.09
CA ARG A 197 6.68 -27.75 -20.00
C ARG A 197 7.51 -26.56 -19.48
N VAL A 198 7.76 -25.58 -20.35
CA VAL A 198 8.48 -24.33 -20.07
C VAL A 198 7.75 -23.16 -20.73
N GLN A 199 8.16 -21.92 -20.43
CA GLN A 199 7.63 -20.74 -21.12
C GLN A 199 7.89 -20.85 -22.63
N GLY A 200 6.90 -20.46 -23.44
CA GLY A 200 7.01 -20.54 -24.90
C GLY A 200 6.16 -19.52 -25.66
N ASP A 201 6.50 -19.34 -26.93
CA ASP A 201 5.80 -18.49 -27.89
C ASP A 201 5.34 -19.36 -29.08
N PHE A 202 4.04 -19.58 -29.15
CA PHE A 202 3.39 -20.23 -30.30
C PHE A 202 2.85 -19.15 -31.24
N HIS A 203 3.25 -19.18 -32.51
CA HIS A 203 2.78 -18.18 -33.46
C HIS A 203 2.37 -18.75 -34.81
N ILE A 204 1.40 -18.07 -35.41
CA ILE A 204 0.86 -18.31 -36.74
C ILE A 204 1.20 -17.07 -37.57
N THR A 205 2.09 -17.23 -38.54
CA THR A 205 2.58 -16.15 -39.43
C THR A 205 2.38 -16.51 -40.90
N ALA A 206 2.57 -15.55 -41.80
CA ALA A 206 2.54 -15.81 -43.24
C ALA A 206 3.86 -16.42 -43.72
N ARG A 207 3.79 -17.25 -44.77
CA ARG A 207 4.98 -17.83 -45.41
C ARG A 207 5.96 -16.73 -45.84
N GLY A 208 7.22 -16.85 -45.41
CA GLY A 208 8.28 -15.87 -45.68
C GLY A 208 8.35 -14.70 -44.70
N HIS A 209 7.49 -14.64 -43.67
CA HIS A 209 7.52 -13.64 -42.60
C HIS A 209 7.60 -14.33 -41.24
N GLY A 210 8.67 -14.05 -40.48
CA GLY A 210 8.93 -14.61 -39.14
C GLY A 210 10.25 -15.35 -39.01
N TYR A 211 10.54 -16.30 -39.92
CA TYR A 211 11.80 -17.05 -39.95
C TYR A 211 12.33 -17.12 -41.38
N MET A 212 13.66 -17.03 -41.56
CA MET A 212 14.28 -17.10 -42.88
C MET A 212 14.21 -18.53 -43.44
N GLU A 213 13.25 -18.78 -44.31
CA GLU A 213 13.19 -19.99 -45.14
C GLU A 213 13.43 -19.63 -46.62
N PHE A 214 14.02 -20.56 -47.37
CA PHE A 214 14.23 -20.39 -48.81
C PHE A 214 12.91 -20.58 -49.58
N GLY A 215 12.32 -19.48 -50.07
CA GLY A 215 11.13 -19.50 -50.92
C GLY A 215 10.67 -18.09 -51.33
N GLU A 216 9.77 -18.00 -52.33
CA GLU A 216 9.16 -16.72 -52.73
C GLU A 216 8.29 -16.15 -51.61
N HIS A 217 8.53 -14.90 -51.23
CA HIS A 217 7.72 -14.15 -50.28
C HIS A 217 6.30 -13.97 -50.82
N LEU A 218 5.30 -14.26 -49.99
CA LEU A 218 3.90 -14.04 -50.35
C LEU A 218 3.62 -12.53 -50.47
N ASP A 219 2.81 -12.13 -51.46
CA ASP A 219 2.42 -10.73 -51.65
C ASP A 219 1.74 -10.19 -50.38
N HIS A 220 2.22 -9.05 -49.90
CA HIS A 220 1.72 -8.37 -48.70
C HIS A 220 0.24 -7.97 -48.81
N ALA A 221 -0.29 -7.86 -50.04
CA ALA A 221 -1.71 -7.64 -50.29
C ALA A 221 -2.61 -8.82 -49.86
N ALA A 222 -2.04 -10.03 -49.69
CA ALA A 222 -2.77 -11.25 -49.37
C ALA A 222 -2.90 -11.54 -47.87
N PHE A 223 -2.29 -10.73 -46.98
CA PHE A 223 -2.31 -11.00 -45.54
C PHE A 223 -3.66 -10.67 -44.91
N ASN A 224 -4.23 -11.64 -44.18
CA ASN A 224 -5.44 -11.41 -43.38
C ASN A 224 -5.48 -12.32 -42.15
N PHE A 225 -4.87 -11.85 -41.06
CA PHE A 225 -4.82 -12.60 -39.79
C PHE A 225 -6.11 -12.49 -38.95
N SER A 226 -7.25 -12.18 -39.58
CA SER A 226 -8.55 -12.35 -38.92
C SER A 226 -8.69 -13.82 -38.54
N HIS A 227 -9.01 -14.09 -37.28
CA HIS A 227 -9.04 -15.46 -36.78
C HIS A 227 -10.12 -15.67 -35.73
N ILE A 228 -10.40 -16.95 -35.53
CA ILE A 228 -11.40 -17.50 -34.63
C ILE A 228 -10.71 -18.56 -33.81
N ILE A 229 -10.78 -18.46 -32.49
CA ILE A 229 -10.31 -19.50 -31.59
C ILE A 229 -11.54 -20.26 -31.11
N SER A 230 -11.75 -21.46 -31.62
CA SER A 230 -12.86 -22.32 -31.20
C SER A 230 -12.54 -23.04 -29.89
N GLU A 231 -11.29 -23.47 -29.73
CA GLU A 231 -10.76 -24.15 -28.56
C GLU A 231 -9.28 -23.82 -28.41
N LEU A 232 -8.85 -23.49 -27.19
CA LEU A 232 -7.43 -23.50 -26.81
C LEU A 232 -7.31 -23.98 -25.37
N SER A 233 -6.60 -25.08 -25.14
CA SER A 233 -6.42 -25.64 -23.79
C SER A 233 -5.03 -26.24 -23.59
N PHE A 234 -4.59 -26.29 -22.33
CA PHE A 234 -3.28 -26.80 -21.92
C PHE A 234 -3.44 -28.03 -21.03
N GLY A 235 -2.68 -29.08 -21.29
CA GLY A 235 -2.83 -30.41 -20.68
C GLY A 235 -3.70 -31.35 -21.49
N PRO A 236 -4.18 -32.46 -20.89
CA PRO A 236 -5.05 -33.40 -21.57
C PRO A 236 -6.33 -32.73 -22.11
N PHE A 237 -6.79 -33.15 -23.28
CA PHE A 237 -7.92 -32.51 -23.96
C PHE A 237 -9.27 -32.87 -23.31
N TYR A 238 -9.93 -31.86 -22.73
CA TYR A 238 -11.26 -31.99 -22.14
C TYR A 238 -12.26 -31.01 -22.80
N PRO A 239 -12.93 -31.39 -23.90
CA PRO A 239 -13.75 -30.48 -24.74
C PRO A 239 -14.97 -29.85 -24.07
N SER A 240 -15.35 -30.28 -22.86
CA SER A 240 -16.42 -29.65 -22.08
C SER A 240 -15.94 -28.50 -21.21
N LEU A 241 -14.63 -28.45 -20.91
CA LEU A 241 -14.04 -27.45 -20.03
C LEU A 241 -13.89 -26.12 -20.77
N VAL A 242 -14.59 -25.09 -20.31
CA VAL A 242 -14.58 -23.77 -20.97
C VAL A 242 -13.34 -22.97 -20.57
N ASN A 243 -12.51 -22.61 -21.55
CA ASN A 243 -11.32 -21.80 -21.38
C ASN A 243 -11.54 -20.34 -21.83
N PRO A 244 -10.72 -19.38 -21.34
CA PRO A 244 -10.99 -17.96 -21.60
C PRO A 244 -10.93 -17.49 -23.06
N LEU A 245 -10.17 -18.18 -23.93
CA LEU A 245 -10.10 -17.83 -25.36
C LEU A 245 -11.07 -18.62 -26.23
N ASP A 246 -11.85 -19.52 -25.65
CA ASP A 246 -12.82 -20.29 -26.41
C ASP A 246 -13.89 -19.37 -26.98
N ARG A 247 -14.14 -19.52 -28.28
CA ARG A 247 -15.13 -18.76 -29.09
C ARG A 247 -14.82 -17.28 -29.25
N THR A 248 -13.56 -16.91 -29.12
CA THR A 248 -13.10 -15.55 -29.46
C THR A 248 -12.99 -15.37 -30.97
N VAL A 249 -13.37 -14.18 -31.46
CA VAL A 249 -13.27 -13.79 -32.87
C VAL A 249 -12.57 -12.44 -32.93
N ASN A 250 -11.46 -12.38 -33.65
CA ASN A 250 -10.67 -11.18 -33.81
C ASN A 250 -10.44 -10.86 -35.29
N LEU A 251 -10.75 -9.63 -35.68
CA LEU A 251 -10.74 -9.17 -37.07
C LEU A 251 -9.56 -8.25 -37.32
N ALA A 252 -8.73 -8.59 -38.31
CA ALA A 252 -7.66 -7.72 -38.79
C ALA A 252 -8.27 -6.56 -39.60
N ARG A 253 -7.93 -5.32 -39.26
CA ARG A 253 -8.46 -4.12 -39.97
C ARG A 253 -7.62 -3.76 -41.19
N ILE A 254 -6.35 -4.15 -41.17
CA ILE A 254 -5.37 -3.97 -42.24
C ILE A 254 -4.58 -5.27 -42.44
N ASN A 255 -3.83 -5.37 -43.53
CA ASN A 255 -3.07 -6.57 -43.88
C ASN A 255 -1.89 -6.83 -42.90
N PHE A 256 -1.24 -5.78 -42.41
CA PHE A 256 -0.18 -5.87 -41.38
C PHE A 256 -0.77 -5.67 -39.99
N HIS A 257 -1.38 -6.73 -39.47
CA HIS A 257 -1.99 -6.72 -38.14
C HIS A 257 -1.33 -7.77 -37.25
N LYS A 258 -1.02 -7.38 -36.01
CA LYS A 258 -0.42 -8.27 -35.01
C LYS A 258 -1.36 -8.48 -33.83
N PHE A 259 -1.72 -9.74 -33.59
CA PHE A 259 -2.48 -10.17 -32.43
C PHE A 259 -1.55 -10.88 -31.46
N GLN A 260 -1.55 -10.47 -30.19
CA GLN A 260 -0.72 -11.05 -29.15
C GLN A 260 -1.58 -11.43 -27.95
N TYR A 261 -1.55 -12.70 -27.58
CA TYR A 261 -2.17 -13.25 -26.40
C TYR A 261 -1.10 -13.64 -25.40
N TYR A 262 -1.15 -13.06 -24.21
CA TYR A 262 -0.28 -13.41 -23.10
C TYR A 262 -1.06 -14.34 -22.16
N LEU A 263 -0.60 -15.56 -22.00
CA LEU A 263 -1.27 -16.65 -21.30
C LEU A 263 -0.47 -17.03 -20.04
N SER A 264 -1.08 -16.95 -18.86
CA SER A 264 -0.51 -17.50 -17.62
C SER A 264 -1.17 -18.86 -17.35
N VAL A 265 -0.45 -19.95 -17.61
CA VAL A 265 -0.91 -21.33 -17.48
C VAL A 265 -0.64 -21.83 -16.06
N VAL A 266 -1.70 -22.22 -15.37
CA VAL A 266 -1.73 -22.70 -13.98
C VAL A 266 -2.15 -24.18 -14.01
N PRO A 267 -1.31 -25.11 -13.55
CA PRO A 267 -1.71 -26.50 -13.32
C PRO A 267 -2.93 -26.60 -12.40
N THR A 268 -3.93 -27.38 -12.79
CA THR A 268 -5.21 -27.47 -12.08
C THR A 268 -5.66 -28.92 -11.86
N VAL A 269 -6.10 -29.23 -10.64
CA VAL A 269 -6.57 -30.55 -10.23
C VAL A 269 -8.01 -30.46 -9.75
N TYR A 270 -8.91 -31.19 -10.39
CA TYR A 270 -10.31 -31.28 -9.98
C TYR A 270 -10.52 -32.59 -9.20
N THR A 271 -11.04 -32.52 -7.96
CA THR A 271 -11.29 -33.69 -7.10
C THR A 271 -12.71 -33.71 -6.55
N VAL A 272 -13.34 -34.89 -6.54
CA VAL A 272 -14.69 -35.10 -6.00
C VAL A 272 -14.62 -35.90 -4.71
N GLY A 273 -15.04 -35.28 -3.60
CA GLY A 273 -15.11 -35.88 -2.27
C GLY A 273 -13.80 -35.82 -1.47
N LYS A 274 -13.90 -36.14 -0.18
CA LYS A 274 -12.84 -35.92 0.85
C LYS A 274 -11.56 -36.75 0.70
N SER A 275 -11.45 -37.59 -0.34
CA SER A 275 -10.28 -38.47 -0.53
C SER A 275 -9.93 -38.56 -2.00
N ALA A 276 -8.73 -38.08 -2.34
CA ALA A 276 -8.19 -38.13 -3.69
C ALA A 276 -7.87 -39.59 -4.09
N SER A 277 -8.50 -40.03 -5.18
CA SER A 277 -8.21 -41.31 -5.82
C SER A 277 -8.16 -41.10 -7.32
N SER A 278 -7.46 -41.97 -8.07
CA SER A 278 -7.39 -41.86 -9.53
C SER A 278 -8.75 -41.94 -10.20
N SER A 279 -9.76 -42.52 -9.54
CA SER A 279 -11.13 -42.54 -10.04
C SER A 279 -11.89 -41.25 -9.76
N ASN A 280 -11.45 -40.37 -8.87
CA ASN A 280 -12.21 -39.20 -8.44
C ASN A 280 -11.44 -37.88 -8.64
N THR A 281 -10.33 -37.91 -9.38
CA THR A 281 -9.45 -36.76 -9.61
C THR A 281 -9.06 -36.64 -11.08
N ILE A 282 -9.07 -35.41 -11.62
CA ILE A 282 -8.60 -35.06 -12.97
C ILE A 282 -7.49 -34.02 -12.89
N PHE A 283 -6.46 -34.19 -13.73
CA PHE A 283 -5.37 -33.23 -13.91
C PHE A 283 -5.55 -32.51 -15.26
N THR A 284 -5.51 -31.18 -15.23
CA THR A 284 -5.58 -30.29 -16.39
C THR A 284 -4.74 -29.04 -16.13
N ASN A 285 -4.68 -28.08 -17.05
CA ASN A 285 -4.17 -26.75 -16.77
C ASN A 285 -5.23 -25.72 -17.14
N GLN A 286 -5.44 -24.74 -16.29
CA GLN A 286 -6.25 -23.57 -16.59
C GLN A 286 -5.32 -22.41 -16.91
N TYR A 287 -5.79 -21.42 -17.64
CA TYR A 287 -4.95 -20.27 -17.93
C TYR A 287 -5.74 -18.98 -17.87
N ALA A 288 -5.06 -17.88 -17.54
CA ALA A 288 -5.58 -16.52 -17.69
C ALA A 288 -5.00 -15.91 -18.97
N VAL A 289 -5.75 -15.04 -19.65
CA VAL A 289 -5.32 -14.39 -20.89
C VAL A 289 -5.40 -12.87 -20.80
N THR A 290 -4.36 -12.20 -21.31
CA THR A 290 -4.40 -10.78 -21.68
C THR A 290 -4.19 -10.65 -23.18
N GLU A 291 -5.11 -9.99 -23.88
CA GLU A 291 -5.03 -9.75 -25.32
C GLU A 291 -4.48 -8.35 -25.63
N GLN A 292 -3.59 -8.27 -26.61
CA GLN A 292 -3.13 -7.05 -27.23
C GLN A 292 -3.24 -7.16 -28.76
N SER A 293 -4.02 -6.28 -29.37
CA SER A 293 -4.17 -6.19 -30.82
C SER A 293 -3.63 -4.84 -31.30
N LYS A 294 -2.74 -4.85 -32.29
CA LYS A 294 -2.18 -3.62 -32.87
C LYS A 294 -1.91 -3.75 -34.37
N GLU A 295 -2.06 -2.63 -35.05
CA GLU A 295 -1.60 -2.44 -36.42
C GLU A 295 -0.07 -2.30 -36.42
N THR A 296 0.60 -2.86 -37.42
CA THR A 296 2.05 -2.86 -37.54
C THR A 296 2.49 -2.40 -38.92
N ASP A 297 3.72 -1.91 -39.02
CA ASP A 297 4.37 -1.55 -40.27
C ASP A 297 5.11 -2.76 -40.87
N ASP A 298 5.56 -2.62 -42.13
CA ASP A 298 6.23 -3.67 -42.90
C ASP A 298 7.55 -4.17 -42.28
N HIS A 299 8.10 -3.45 -41.30
CA HIS A 299 9.32 -3.86 -40.56
C HIS A 299 9.03 -4.84 -39.42
N ASN A 300 7.76 -5.03 -39.04
CA ASN A 300 7.34 -5.91 -37.97
C ASN A 300 6.62 -7.14 -38.53
N ILE A 301 6.88 -8.30 -37.94
CA ILE A 301 6.26 -9.56 -38.39
C ILE A 301 4.76 -9.55 -38.02
N PRO A 302 3.85 -9.53 -39.00
CA PRO A 302 2.42 -9.63 -38.75
C PRO A 302 2.05 -11.10 -38.46
N GLY A 303 0.98 -11.30 -37.70
CA GLY A 303 0.59 -12.65 -37.31
C GLY A 303 -0.14 -12.72 -35.96
N ILE A 304 -0.39 -13.94 -35.54
CA ILE A 304 -1.07 -14.28 -34.29
C ILE A 304 -0.06 -14.95 -33.37
N PHE A 305 0.17 -14.40 -32.20
CA PHE A 305 1.19 -14.83 -31.26
C PHE A 305 0.55 -15.19 -29.91
N PHE A 306 0.86 -16.36 -29.39
CA PHE A 306 0.40 -16.89 -28.11
C PHE A 306 1.63 -17.12 -27.24
N LYS A 307 1.89 -16.17 -26.35
CA LYS A 307 2.98 -16.22 -25.39
C LYS A 307 2.46 -16.80 -24.10
N TYR A 308 2.85 -18.02 -23.77
CA TYR A 308 2.41 -18.69 -22.56
C TYR A 308 3.56 -18.83 -21.56
N ASP A 309 3.26 -18.57 -20.29
CA ASP A 309 4.14 -18.77 -19.15
C ASP A 309 3.48 -19.72 -18.15
N ILE A 310 4.27 -20.58 -17.52
CA ILE A 310 3.76 -21.58 -16.56
C ILE A 310 3.96 -21.04 -15.17
N GLU A 311 2.86 -20.77 -14.47
CA GLU A 311 2.90 -20.27 -13.11
C GLU A 311 3.37 -21.37 -12.14
N PRO A 312 4.21 -21.06 -11.15
CA PRO A 312 4.70 -22.03 -10.16
C PRO A 312 3.64 -22.37 -9.09
N ILE A 313 2.35 -22.32 -9.45
CA ILE A 313 1.20 -22.47 -8.56
C ILE A 313 0.27 -23.55 -9.13
N LEU A 314 -0.11 -24.50 -8.30
CA LEU A 314 -1.09 -25.56 -8.54
C LEU A 314 -2.44 -25.15 -7.95
N LEU A 315 -3.50 -25.12 -8.75
CA LEU A 315 -4.88 -24.93 -8.29
C LEU A 315 -5.54 -26.29 -8.06
N SER A 316 -5.95 -26.61 -6.85
CA SER A 316 -6.77 -27.78 -6.54
C SER A 316 -8.21 -27.34 -6.25
N VAL A 317 -9.15 -27.78 -7.08
CA VAL A 317 -10.58 -27.55 -6.93
C VAL A 317 -11.23 -28.82 -6.38
N GLU A 318 -11.66 -28.79 -5.13
CA GLU A 318 -12.32 -29.93 -4.46
C GLU A 318 -13.80 -29.63 -4.22
N GLU A 319 -14.69 -30.49 -4.72
CA GLU A 319 -16.11 -30.45 -4.35
C GLU A 319 -16.38 -31.41 -3.20
N SER A 320 -16.94 -30.88 -2.12
CA SER A 320 -17.38 -31.65 -0.96
C SER A 320 -18.88 -31.45 -0.73
N ARG A 321 -19.55 -32.49 -0.23
CA ARG A 321 -20.97 -32.43 0.14
C ARG A 321 -21.14 -32.86 1.60
N ASP A 322 -22.02 -32.17 2.30
CA ASP A 322 -22.40 -32.58 3.65
C ASP A 322 -23.05 -33.97 3.62
N GLY A 323 -22.79 -34.76 4.65
CA GLY A 323 -23.50 -36.03 4.82
C GLY A 323 -25.01 -35.80 4.96
N PHE A 324 -25.81 -36.72 4.44
CA PHE A 324 -27.28 -36.63 4.48
C PHE A 324 -27.84 -36.39 5.90
N LEU A 325 -27.21 -36.98 6.91
CA LEU A 325 -27.59 -36.80 8.32
C LEU A 325 -27.35 -35.37 8.82
N GLN A 326 -26.25 -34.74 8.39
CA GLN A 326 -25.89 -33.37 8.73
C GLN A 326 -26.83 -32.36 8.07
N PHE A 327 -27.23 -32.64 6.82
CA PHE A 327 -28.27 -31.89 6.12
C PHE A 327 -29.64 -31.96 6.84
N LEU A 328 -30.06 -33.15 7.28
CA LEU A 328 -31.31 -33.31 8.02
C LEU A 328 -31.33 -32.47 9.32
N MET A 329 -30.20 -32.45 10.05
CA MET A 329 -30.06 -31.62 11.26
C MET A 329 -30.19 -30.12 10.95
N LYS A 330 -29.62 -29.65 9.82
CA LYS A 330 -29.74 -28.25 9.39
C LYS A 330 -31.18 -27.86 9.10
N ILE A 331 -31.95 -28.72 8.42
CA ILE A 331 -33.39 -28.48 8.17
C ILE A 331 -34.16 -28.34 9.49
N VAL A 332 -33.95 -29.26 10.43
CA VAL A 332 -34.64 -29.23 11.73
C VAL A 332 -34.32 -27.94 12.49
N ASN A 333 -33.06 -27.50 12.47
CA ASN A 333 -32.63 -26.28 13.13
C ASN A 333 -33.26 -25.03 12.50
N VAL A 334 -33.34 -24.97 11.17
CA VAL A 334 -33.97 -23.84 10.44
C VAL A 334 -35.46 -23.74 10.80
N VAL A 335 -36.21 -24.84 10.70
CA VAL A 335 -37.65 -24.83 11.02
C VAL A 335 -37.88 -24.46 12.48
N SER A 336 -37.08 -25.02 13.41
CA SER A 336 -37.19 -24.72 14.84
C SER A 336 -36.87 -23.26 15.15
N GLY A 337 -35.83 -22.70 14.51
CA GLY A 337 -35.43 -21.30 14.67
C GLY A 337 -36.50 -20.32 14.20
N VAL A 338 -37.12 -20.58 13.04
CA VAL A 338 -38.21 -19.73 12.51
C VAL A 338 -39.42 -19.75 13.44
N LEU A 339 -39.78 -20.92 13.99
CA LEU A 339 -40.91 -21.03 14.92
C LEU A 339 -40.67 -20.25 16.22
N VAL A 340 -39.45 -20.31 16.78
CA VAL A 340 -39.09 -19.57 18.01
C VAL A 340 -39.06 -18.06 17.74
N ALA A 341 -38.41 -17.62 16.65
CA ALA A 341 -38.34 -16.21 16.29
C ALA A 341 -39.72 -15.63 15.97
N GLY A 342 -40.57 -16.38 15.27
CA GLY A 342 -41.95 -16.00 14.98
C GLY A 342 -42.80 -15.85 16.25
N HIS A 343 -42.61 -16.74 17.22
CA HIS A 343 -43.27 -16.64 18.52
C HIS A 343 -42.87 -15.34 19.25
N TRP A 344 -41.57 -15.05 19.34
CA TRP A 344 -41.07 -13.80 19.92
C TRP A 344 -41.61 -12.57 19.18
N GLY A 345 -41.59 -12.58 17.84
CA GLY A 345 -42.16 -11.51 17.02
C GLY A 345 -43.64 -11.26 17.30
N TYR A 346 -44.44 -12.33 17.42
CA TYR A 346 -45.85 -12.22 17.79
C TYR A 346 -46.03 -11.62 19.20
N THR A 347 -45.31 -12.15 20.20
CA THR A 347 -45.40 -11.64 21.59
C THR A 347 -45.01 -10.17 21.72
N LEU A 348 -43.97 -9.74 21.01
CA LEU A 348 -43.54 -8.34 20.94
C LEU A 348 -44.61 -7.45 20.28
N THR A 349 -45.27 -7.91 19.20
CA THR A 349 -46.36 -7.13 18.60
C THR A 349 -47.59 -6.98 19.50
N GLU A 350 -47.94 -7.99 20.30
CA GLU A 350 -49.04 -7.88 21.26
C GLU A 350 -48.67 -6.96 22.44
N TRP A 351 -47.46 -7.11 22.98
CA TRP A 351 -46.93 -6.19 24.00
C TRP A 351 -46.93 -4.74 23.52
N TYR A 352 -46.47 -4.49 22.29
CA TYR A 352 -46.45 -3.16 21.69
C TYR A 352 -47.85 -2.55 21.53
N LYS A 353 -48.84 -3.36 21.10
CA LYS A 353 -50.25 -2.92 21.05
C LYS A 353 -50.80 -2.57 22.43
N GLU A 354 -50.47 -3.36 23.45
CA GLU A 354 -50.91 -3.11 24.82
C GLU A 354 -50.33 -1.81 25.39
N VAL A 355 -49.03 -1.56 25.17
CA VAL A 355 -48.34 -0.33 25.60
C VAL A 355 -48.94 0.91 24.93
N ILE A 356 -49.24 0.85 23.63
CA ILE A 356 -49.92 1.95 22.91
C ILE A 356 -51.37 2.13 23.38
N GLY A 357 -52.06 1.03 23.66
CA GLY A 357 -53.43 1.06 24.22
C GLY A 357 -53.48 1.75 25.58
N ARG A 358 -52.49 1.50 26.45
CA ARG A 358 -52.36 2.16 27.75
C ARG A 358 -52.04 3.67 27.61
N ARG A 359 -51.14 4.05 26.71
CA ARG A 359 -50.84 5.47 26.42
C ARG A 359 -52.02 6.26 25.83
N ARG A 360 -52.95 5.59 25.12
CA ARG A 360 -54.17 6.24 24.61
C ARG A 360 -55.26 6.41 25.67
N ARG A 361 -55.28 5.58 26.73
CA ARG A 361 -56.26 5.69 27.82
C ARG A 361 -55.92 6.78 28.85
N GLU A 362 -54.65 7.12 29.05
CA GLU A 362 -54.26 8.20 29.98
C GLU A 362 -54.53 9.63 29.47
N ARG A 363 -54.95 9.81 28.20
CA ARG A 363 -55.12 11.14 27.59
C ARG A 363 -56.58 11.61 27.48
N ASN A 364 -57.56 10.80 27.87
CA ASN A 364 -58.99 11.12 27.85
C ASN A 364 -59.67 10.55 29.09
N GLU A 365 -59.72 11.32 30.19
CA GLU A 365 -60.86 11.37 31.11
C GLU A 365 -60.64 12.44 32.20
N GLY A 366 -61.29 13.58 32.01
CA GLY A 366 -61.56 14.57 33.04
C GLY A 366 -63.04 14.59 33.36
N PHE A 367 -63.39 14.07 34.54
CA PHE A 367 -64.47 14.44 35.47
C PHE A 367 -65.98 14.37 35.07
N ILE A 368 -66.75 13.82 36.04
CA ILE A 368 -68.21 13.92 36.33
C ILE A 368 -69.11 12.87 35.63
N GLY A 369 -69.92 12.05 36.31
CA GLY A 369 -70.45 12.18 37.66
C GLY A 369 -71.14 10.93 38.23
N THR A 370 -71.47 11.10 39.51
CA THR A 370 -71.92 10.19 40.57
C THR A 370 -73.32 9.58 40.43
N LYS A 371 -73.51 8.33 40.90
CA LYS A 371 -74.32 7.91 42.08
C LYS A 371 -74.85 6.46 41.95
N GLY A 372 -74.70 5.66 43.00
CA GLY A 372 -75.58 4.49 43.25
C GLY A 372 -74.99 3.32 44.06
N SER A 373 -75.22 3.36 45.39
CA SER A 373 -75.39 2.24 46.35
C SER A 373 -74.28 1.19 46.61
N ASP A 374 -73.58 1.40 47.73
CA ASP A 374 -73.47 0.53 48.92
C ASP A 374 -73.25 -1.00 48.87
N ILE A 375 -72.08 -1.36 49.44
CA ILE A 375 -71.82 -2.34 50.52
C ILE A 375 -71.81 -3.85 50.20
N GLY A 376 -70.61 -4.44 50.30
CA GLY A 376 -70.37 -5.88 50.43
C GLY A 376 -68.90 -6.29 50.62
N ALA A 377 -68.36 -6.07 51.83
CA ALA A 377 -67.31 -6.81 52.54
C ALA A 377 -65.94 -7.22 51.90
N LYS A 378 -64.88 -6.72 52.57
CA LYS A 378 -63.47 -7.16 52.81
C LYS A 378 -63.19 -8.70 52.78
N PRO A 379 -61.91 -9.18 52.67
CA PRO A 379 -60.71 -8.59 53.33
C PRO A 379 -59.36 -8.64 52.60
N ALA A 380 -58.38 -8.04 53.26
CA ALA A 380 -56.98 -7.88 52.90
C ALA A 380 -56.07 -8.70 53.85
N VAL A 381 -55.11 -9.42 53.24
CA VAL A 381 -53.68 -9.63 53.61
C VAL A 381 -53.28 -10.71 54.66
N GLN A 382 -52.09 -11.29 54.37
CA GLN A 382 -51.21 -12.24 55.09
C GLN A 382 -51.43 -13.72 54.73
N GLY A 383 -50.47 -14.55 54.28
CA GLY A 383 -49.02 -14.46 54.08
C GLY A 383 -48.39 -15.81 54.48
N HIS A 384 -47.57 -16.45 53.63
CA HIS A 384 -46.32 -17.19 53.96
C HIS A 384 -45.82 -18.08 52.82
N PHE A 385 -44.49 -18.05 52.66
CA PHE A 385 -43.63 -18.75 51.70
C PHE A 385 -43.51 -20.27 51.95
N GLY A 386 -43.23 -21.03 50.89
CA GLY A 386 -42.66 -22.38 50.91
C GLY A 386 -41.56 -22.51 49.84
N VAL A 387 -40.44 -23.12 50.23
CA VAL A 387 -39.08 -23.05 49.66
C VAL A 387 -38.80 -24.12 48.56
N ALA A 388 -37.85 -23.82 47.64
CA ALA A 388 -37.36 -24.56 46.46
C ALA A 388 -36.47 -25.80 46.78
N PRO A 389 -36.01 -26.70 45.84
CA PRO A 389 -35.13 -26.43 44.66
C PRO A 389 -35.22 -27.50 43.51
N PRO A 390 -34.24 -27.75 42.58
CA PRO A 390 -33.15 -26.96 41.94
C PRO A 390 -33.25 -26.96 40.37
N TRP A 391 -32.20 -26.50 39.68
CA TRP A 391 -31.89 -26.50 38.23
C TRP A 391 -32.09 -25.17 37.47
N LEU A 392 -30.94 -24.61 37.07
CA LEU A 392 -30.67 -23.55 36.07
C LEU A 392 -30.78 -22.08 36.48
N ASN A 393 -29.68 -21.60 37.07
CA ASN A 393 -29.20 -20.23 36.95
C ASN A 393 -28.20 -20.14 35.79
N LEU A 394 -28.44 -19.29 34.79
CA LEU A 394 -27.43 -18.58 33.99
C LEU A 394 -28.00 -17.22 33.54
N PRO A 395 -27.23 -16.10 33.55
CA PRO A 395 -27.76 -14.75 33.51
C PRO A 395 -27.71 -14.05 32.14
N GLN A 396 -28.50 -12.97 32.08
CA GLN A 396 -28.73 -11.97 31.03
C GLN A 396 -27.47 -11.26 30.52
N THR A 397 -27.39 -11.00 29.20
CA THR A 397 -27.26 -9.65 28.58
C THR A 397 -27.24 -9.78 27.05
N PHE A 398 -28.35 -9.47 26.37
CA PHE A 398 -28.42 -9.28 24.90
C PHE A 398 -29.72 -8.55 24.52
N VAL A 399 -29.87 -7.28 24.91
CA VAL A 399 -30.86 -6.37 24.29
C VAL A 399 -30.37 -4.93 24.46
N GLU A 400 -29.68 -4.39 23.45
CA GLU A 400 -29.67 -2.95 23.12
C GLU A 400 -28.81 -2.73 21.84
N SER A 401 -29.39 -2.97 20.64
CA SER A 401 -28.86 -2.36 19.40
C SER A 401 -29.77 -2.40 18.15
N ASP A 402 -30.89 -3.13 18.11
CA ASP A 402 -31.60 -3.39 16.83
C ASP A 402 -32.81 -2.49 16.50
N ILE A 403 -32.95 -1.31 17.10
CA ILE A 403 -34.13 -0.43 16.88
C ILE A 403 -33.91 0.68 15.83
N ALA A 404 -32.68 0.95 15.34
CA ALA A 404 -32.44 2.11 14.46
C ALA A 404 -32.68 1.87 12.95
N ASN A 405 -32.76 0.63 12.47
CA ASN A 405 -32.74 0.34 11.01
C ASN A 405 -34.10 0.26 10.31
N PHE A 406 -35.21 0.63 10.96
CA PHE A 406 -36.56 0.45 10.39
C PHE A 406 -37.24 1.73 9.85
N GLN A 407 -36.59 2.89 9.88
CA GLN A 407 -37.24 4.18 9.55
C GLN A 407 -36.86 4.85 8.21
N ALA A 408 -35.95 4.29 7.40
CA ALA A 408 -35.45 4.98 6.20
C ALA A 408 -36.07 4.57 4.84
N ALA A 409 -37.11 3.72 4.82
CA ALA A 409 -37.59 3.08 3.59
C ALA A 409 -38.94 3.58 3.01
N LEU A 410 -39.39 4.80 3.30
CA LEU A 410 -40.56 5.39 2.64
C LEU A 410 -40.36 6.88 2.34
N THR A 411 -40.24 7.24 1.05
CA THR A 411 -40.98 8.32 0.32
C THR A 411 -40.15 8.88 -0.86
N ILE A 412 -40.60 8.65 -2.11
CA ILE A 412 -40.20 9.37 -3.33
C ILE A 412 -41.47 9.76 -4.12
N VAL A 413 -41.35 10.84 -4.91
CA VAL A 413 -42.21 11.44 -5.98
C VAL A 413 -42.96 12.70 -5.50
N THR A 414 -42.68 13.92 -6.01
CA THR A 414 -43.32 14.48 -7.24
C THR A 414 -42.66 15.81 -7.76
N ILE A 415 -42.24 15.81 -9.04
CA ILE A 415 -42.31 16.81 -10.17
C ILE A 415 -41.54 18.18 -10.20
N GLN A 416 -40.93 18.41 -11.39
CA GLN A 416 -40.17 19.54 -11.99
C GLN A 416 -40.94 20.86 -12.27
N LYS A 417 -40.21 21.99 -12.34
CA LYS A 417 -40.33 23.08 -13.36
C LYS A 417 -39.17 24.13 -13.30
N PHE A 418 -38.76 24.64 -14.46
CA PHE A 418 -37.81 25.77 -14.75
C PHE A 418 -38.39 26.57 -15.97
N PRO A 419 -37.85 27.72 -16.46
CA PRO A 419 -37.27 28.95 -15.86
C PRO A 419 -37.70 30.31 -16.52
N LYS A 420 -37.07 31.44 -16.08
CA LYS A 420 -36.79 32.78 -16.73
C LYS A 420 -37.70 34.00 -16.40
N PRO A 421 -37.28 35.28 -16.67
CA PRO A 421 -36.03 36.02 -16.33
C PRO A 421 -36.28 37.55 -15.97
N SER A 422 -35.22 38.40 -16.00
CA SER A 422 -35.18 39.90 -16.10
C SER A 422 -35.02 40.69 -14.77
N ARG A 423 -34.41 41.88 -14.64
CA ARG A 423 -33.32 42.66 -15.30
C ARG A 423 -33.13 43.94 -14.43
N HIS A 424 -31.92 44.53 -14.38
CA HIS A 424 -31.62 45.98 -14.17
C HIS A 424 -31.84 46.59 -12.75
N TYR A 425 -31.12 47.60 -12.23
CA TYR A 425 -30.25 48.67 -12.76
C TYR A 425 -29.32 49.24 -11.63
N GLU A 426 -28.20 49.83 -12.04
CA GLU A 426 -27.12 50.62 -11.38
C GLU A 426 -27.57 52.05 -10.85
N PRO A 427 -26.71 53.04 -10.49
CA PRO A 427 -25.44 53.15 -9.70
C PRO A 427 -25.30 54.47 -8.84
N GLN A 428 -24.07 54.75 -8.37
CA GLN A 428 -23.37 56.07 -8.19
C GLN A 428 -23.30 56.82 -6.83
N HIS A 429 -22.07 57.02 -6.33
CA HIS A 429 -21.29 58.29 -6.20
C HIS A 429 -19.98 58.01 -5.40
N SER A 430 -18.76 58.15 -5.97
CA SER A 430 -17.86 59.33 -6.05
C SER A 430 -17.49 59.92 -4.67
N GLU A 431 -16.29 60.32 -4.27
CA GLU A 431 -14.96 60.73 -4.80
C GLU A 431 -14.09 60.87 -3.50
N GLY A 432 -12.75 60.95 -3.43
CA GLY A 432 -11.67 61.35 -4.33
C GLY A 432 -10.54 61.97 -3.48
N GLY A 433 -9.28 61.89 -3.96
CA GLY A 433 -8.11 62.64 -3.45
C GLY A 433 -6.93 61.76 -3.00
N ALA A 434 -5.94 61.36 -3.81
CA ALA A 434 -4.94 62.11 -4.59
C ALA A 434 -3.90 62.85 -3.69
N GLN A 435 -2.58 62.87 -3.92
CA GLN A 435 -1.70 62.41 -5.00
C GLN A 435 -0.21 62.73 -4.65
N ARG A 436 0.72 61.96 -5.24
CA ARG A 436 2.02 62.38 -5.87
C ARG A 436 3.23 62.80 -4.99
N GLN A 437 4.52 62.68 -5.38
CA GLN A 437 5.31 61.97 -6.42
C GLN A 437 6.80 62.46 -6.32
N TRP A 438 7.77 61.66 -6.83
CA TRP A 438 9.10 62.02 -7.42
C TRP A 438 10.44 61.99 -6.62
N HIS A 439 11.30 61.05 -7.08
CA HIS A 439 12.71 61.10 -7.54
C HIS A 439 13.94 61.58 -6.73
N GLN A 440 14.97 60.70 -6.80
CA GLN A 440 16.40 60.88 -7.14
C GLN A 440 17.51 61.00 -6.06
N LEU A 441 18.36 59.95 -6.05
CA LEU A 441 19.84 59.89 -6.05
C LEU A 441 20.68 60.87 -5.19
N SER A 442 21.48 60.32 -4.26
CA SER A 442 22.97 60.37 -4.24
C SER A 442 23.54 59.88 -2.91
N LEU A 443 24.67 59.15 -2.95
CA LEU A 443 25.53 58.79 -1.80
C LEU A 443 26.36 60.01 -1.36
N PRO A 444 26.82 60.09 -0.09
CA PRO A 444 28.20 59.70 0.18
C PRO A 444 28.46 59.01 1.54
N VAL A 445 29.68 58.47 1.60
CA VAL A 445 30.43 57.80 2.65
C VAL A 445 30.74 58.73 3.86
N ASP A 446 30.67 58.24 5.11
CA ASP A 446 31.82 58.16 6.05
C ASP A 446 31.44 57.68 7.48
N LEU A 447 32.44 57.09 8.13
CA LEU A 447 32.50 56.43 9.44
C LEU A 447 32.23 57.34 10.65
N GLU A 448 31.62 56.81 11.73
CA GLU A 448 32.16 56.88 13.11
C GLU A 448 31.33 56.12 14.18
N ALA A 449 32.05 55.26 14.93
CA ALA A 449 31.95 54.80 16.33
C ALA A 449 30.63 54.26 16.98
N PRO A 450 30.71 53.16 17.77
CA PRO A 450 29.55 52.52 18.39
C PRO A 450 29.13 53.22 19.69
N GLN A 451 27.89 53.70 19.76
CA GLN A 451 27.24 54.08 21.02
C GLN A 451 26.58 52.86 21.67
N GLY A 452 26.66 52.81 23.01
CA GLY A 452 26.34 51.68 23.85
C GLY A 452 24.94 51.11 23.69
N ARG A 453 24.84 49.79 23.85
CA ARG A 453 23.60 49.02 23.84
C ARG A 453 22.71 49.45 25.01
N THR A 454 21.59 50.10 24.70
CA THR A 454 20.42 50.12 25.58
C THR A 454 19.67 48.79 25.46
N PHE A 455 19.11 48.31 26.57
CA PHE A 455 18.26 47.12 26.59
C PHE A 455 16.96 47.41 25.84
N ALA A 456 16.56 46.52 24.91
CA ALA A 456 15.28 46.59 24.22
C ALA A 456 14.12 46.52 25.23
N THR A 457 13.12 47.38 25.07
CA THR A 457 11.92 47.36 25.92
C THR A 457 10.98 46.22 25.49
N ALA A 458 10.07 45.79 26.36
CA ALA A 458 9.08 44.76 26.02
C ALA A 458 8.21 45.14 24.80
N GLN A 459 7.98 46.45 24.57
CA GLN A 459 7.27 46.94 23.38
C GLN A 459 8.08 46.76 22.08
N ASP A 460 9.41 46.91 22.14
CA ASP A 460 10.28 46.70 20.98
C ASP A 460 10.30 45.22 20.54
N VAL A 461 10.24 44.32 21.52
CA VAL A 461 10.16 42.86 21.30
C VAL A 461 8.82 42.45 20.68
N ASP A 462 7.72 43.04 21.12
CA ASP A 462 6.39 42.73 20.57
C ASP A 462 6.16 43.28 19.16
N GLN A 463 6.75 44.43 18.83
CA GLN A 463 6.70 44.98 17.47
C GLN A 463 7.53 44.13 16.48
N GLN A 464 8.75 43.72 16.86
CA GLN A 464 9.60 42.86 16.03
C GLN A 464 8.96 41.49 15.79
N ASP A 465 8.32 40.91 16.81
CA ASP A 465 7.58 39.65 16.67
C ASP A 465 6.37 39.78 15.73
N ALA A 466 5.60 40.87 15.84
CA ALA A 466 4.49 41.13 14.94
C ALA A 466 4.93 41.29 13.47
N GLU A 467 6.13 41.82 13.23
CA GLU A 467 6.73 41.92 11.90
C GLU A 467 7.18 40.55 11.38
N MET A 468 7.87 39.74 12.19
CA MET A 468 8.28 38.37 11.82
C MET A 468 7.09 37.48 11.44
N ARG A 469 5.98 37.58 12.19
CA ARG A 469 4.73 36.84 11.90
C ARG A 469 4.21 37.08 10.48
N ARG A 470 4.37 38.30 9.94
CA ARG A 470 3.91 38.67 8.59
C ARG A 470 4.84 38.15 7.49
N LEU A 471 6.08 37.83 7.84
CA LEU A 471 7.15 37.45 6.90
C LEU A 471 7.30 35.93 6.74
N LEU A 472 6.77 35.15 7.68
CA LEU A 472 6.74 33.69 7.62
C LEU A 472 5.75 33.18 6.56
N PRO A 473 6.04 32.04 5.91
CA PRO A 473 5.09 31.44 4.97
C PRO A 473 3.87 30.94 5.74
N LYS A 474 2.70 30.89 5.10
CA LYS A 474 1.49 30.20 5.67
C LYS A 474 1.78 28.77 6.11
N SER A 475 2.81 28.21 5.50
CA SER A 475 3.33 26.88 5.74
C SER A 475 3.96 26.75 7.14
N ILE A 476 4.24 27.81 7.90
CA ILE A 476 4.76 27.75 9.28
C ILE A 476 3.84 28.57 10.18
N LYS A 477 3.66 28.13 11.44
CA LYS A 477 2.86 28.92 12.40
C LYS A 477 3.54 30.26 12.67
N PRO A 478 2.80 31.38 12.71
CA PRO A 478 3.41 32.70 12.86
C PRO A 478 4.27 32.86 14.13
N ASP A 479 3.96 32.13 15.19
CA ASP A 479 4.62 32.16 16.50
C ASP A 479 5.77 31.16 16.66
N THR A 480 6.10 30.35 15.63
CA THR A 480 7.10 29.27 15.71
C THR A 480 8.41 29.75 16.33
N TYR A 481 9.08 30.75 15.76
CA TYR A 481 10.40 31.17 16.24
C TYR A 481 10.35 31.74 17.67
N ARG A 482 9.29 32.47 18.05
CA ARG A 482 9.11 32.94 19.43
C ARG A 482 9.00 31.76 20.40
N ARG A 483 8.17 30.76 20.09
CA ARG A 483 8.05 29.52 20.88
C ARG A 483 9.40 28.81 21.04
N LEU A 484 10.17 28.69 19.95
CA LEU A 484 11.49 28.05 19.98
C LEU A 484 12.50 28.83 20.84
N HIS A 485 12.49 30.16 20.78
CA HIS A 485 13.32 30.99 21.65
C HIS A 485 12.98 30.76 23.13
N ASP A 486 11.70 30.87 23.49
CA ASP A 486 11.23 30.76 24.87
C ASP A 486 11.55 29.39 25.46
N ASN A 487 11.38 28.33 24.67
CA ASN A 487 11.76 26.98 25.08
C ASN A 487 13.27 26.82 25.21
N LEU A 488 14.08 27.37 24.30
CA LEU A 488 15.53 27.31 24.45
C LEU A 488 15.99 28.03 25.72
N LEU A 489 15.39 29.17 26.09
CA LEU A 489 15.69 29.85 27.36
C LEU A 489 15.39 28.96 28.56
N LYS A 490 14.27 28.23 28.56
CA LYS A 490 13.94 27.24 29.59
C LYS A 490 14.95 26.09 29.62
N VAL A 491 15.35 25.57 28.46
CA VAL A 491 16.38 24.53 28.36
C VAL A 491 17.69 25.01 28.98
N ARG A 492 18.12 26.24 28.68
CA ARG A 492 19.32 26.85 29.29
C ARG A 492 19.18 27.04 30.80
N HIS A 493 17.98 27.36 31.28
CA HIS A 493 17.71 27.43 32.71
C HIS A 493 17.83 26.07 33.40
N VAL A 494 17.26 25.02 32.80
CA VAL A 494 17.25 23.65 33.33
C VAL A 494 18.63 22.99 33.27
N LEU A 495 19.36 23.16 32.17
CA LEU A 495 20.67 22.52 31.94
C LEU A 495 21.87 23.39 32.39
N GLY A 496 21.63 24.65 32.76
CA GLY A 496 22.66 25.58 33.22
C GLY A 496 23.74 25.87 32.17
N GLN A 497 25.00 25.64 32.52
CA GLN A 497 26.17 25.98 31.68
C GLN A 497 26.52 24.90 30.62
N GLN A 498 25.70 23.87 30.46
CA GLN A 498 25.94 22.84 29.44
C GLN A 498 25.96 23.46 28.03
N ARG A 499 26.99 23.10 27.26
CA ARG A 499 27.16 23.50 25.86
C ARG A 499 26.42 22.49 24.98
N LEU A 500 25.55 23.01 24.12
CA LEU A 500 24.66 22.21 23.28
C LEU A 500 25.18 22.15 21.85
N THR A 501 25.09 20.99 21.22
CA THR A 501 25.31 20.89 19.77
C THR A 501 24.17 21.59 19.01
N LEU A 502 24.32 21.78 17.69
CA LEU A 502 23.24 22.37 16.89
C LEU A 502 21.96 21.51 16.95
N ALA A 503 22.13 20.19 16.82
CA ALA A 503 21.05 19.23 16.89
C ALA A 503 20.30 19.31 18.23
N GLU A 504 21.02 19.42 19.35
CA GLU A 504 20.42 19.57 20.68
C GLU A 504 19.67 20.89 20.83
N LYS A 505 20.24 22.01 20.36
CA LYS A 505 19.56 23.32 20.42
C LYS A 505 18.22 23.31 19.70
N ILE A 506 18.16 22.65 18.54
CA ILE A 506 16.93 22.54 17.76
C ILE A 506 16.00 21.52 18.41
N LEU A 507 16.43 20.30 18.74
CA LEU A 507 15.54 19.32 19.37
C LEU A 507 14.95 19.83 20.69
N TYR A 508 15.78 20.42 21.56
CA TYR A 508 15.35 20.80 22.90
C TYR A 508 14.46 22.04 22.90
N SER A 509 14.57 22.92 21.90
CA SER A 509 13.63 24.03 21.73
C SER A 509 12.22 23.56 21.29
N HIS A 510 12.09 22.33 20.79
CA HIS A 510 10.82 21.74 20.37
C HIS A 510 10.14 20.88 21.46
N LEU A 511 10.69 20.81 22.67
CA LEU A 511 10.09 20.02 23.74
C LEU A 511 8.72 20.59 24.13
N ASP A 512 7.77 19.68 24.32
CA ASP A 512 6.45 20.00 24.85
C ASP A 512 6.55 20.45 26.31
N ASN A 513 7.30 19.70 27.11
CA ASN A 513 7.70 20.07 28.46
C ASN A 513 9.19 19.81 28.66
N VAL A 514 9.93 20.89 28.91
CA VAL A 514 11.40 20.89 29.04
C VAL A 514 11.85 20.11 30.27
N GLU A 515 11.24 20.32 31.43
CA GLU A 515 11.65 19.66 32.68
C GLU A 515 11.36 18.16 32.62
N ASP A 516 10.14 17.79 32.21
CA ASP A 516 9.72 16.38 32.09
C ASP A 516 10.62 15.61 31.12
N SER A 517 10.91 16.19 29.95
CA SER A 517 11.69 15.50 28.91
C SER A 517 13.19 15.44 29.21
N LEU A 518 13.74 16.41 29.95
CA LEU A 518 15.19 16.49 30.19
C LEU A 518 15.63 15.95 31.54
N LEU A 519 14.76 15.88 32.55
CA LEU A 519 15.13 15.47 33.92
C LEU A 519 14.67 14.05 34.29
N THR A 520 13.60 13.54 33.68
CA THR A 520 13.06 12.20 33.97
C THR A 520 13.98 11.11 33.42
N ASP A 521 14.43 10.20 34.29
CA ASP A 521 15.32 9.07 33.95
C ASP A 521 16.68 9.45 33.33
N THR A 522 17.19 10.67 33.60
CA THR A 522 18.43 11.22 33.00
C THR A 522 19.47 11.70 34.02
N GLU A 523 19.39 11.25 35.27
CA GLU A 523 20.23 11.76 36.37
C GLU A 523 20.15 13.30 36.51
N ASN A 524 18.93 13.85 36.44
CA ASN A 524 18.66 15.30 36.44
C ASN A 524 19.39 16.05 35.31
N GLY A 525 19.27 15.56 34.08
CA GLY A 525 19.80 16.23 32.89
C GLY A 525 21.30 16.05 32.65
N ARG A 526 21.96 15.11 33.34
CA ARG A 526 23.38 14.79 33.12
C ARG A 526 23.58 13.71 32.06
N ASN A 527 22.63 12.80 31.95
CA ASN A 527 22.67 11.65 31.04
C ASN A 527 21.43 11.67 30.15
N ILE A 528 21.34 12.65 29.25
CA ILE A 528 20.17 12.85 28.37
C ILE A 528 20.27 11.95 27.14
N ARG A 529 21.39 12.00 26.42
CA ARG A 529 21.63 11.29 25.16
C ARG A 529 21.53 9.77 25.37
N GLY A 530 20.77 9.09 24.53
CA GLY A 530 20.54 7.64 24.61
C GLY A 530 19.66 7.19 25.78
N SER A 531 19.19 8.11 26.64
CA SER A 531 18.45 7.79 27.88
C SER A 531 17.08 8.47 27.93
N ALA A 532 16.99 9.76 27.64
CA ALA A 532 15.72 10.50 27.70
C ALA A 532 14.74 10.07 26.59
N ASN A 533 13.44 10.09 26.89
CA ASN A 533 12.37 10.03 25.89
C ASN A 533 11.82 11.44 25.68
N LEU A 534 12.24 12.10 24.61
CA LEU A 534 11.87 13.48 24.30
C LEU A 534 10.44 13.51 23.75
N LYS A 535 9.58 14.34 24.35
CA LYS A 535 8.25 14.65 23.81
C LYS A 535 8.33 15.94 23.03
N LEU A 536 8.27 15.83 21.71
CA LEU A 536 8.57 16.92 20.77
C LEU A 536 7.30 17.42 20.08
N ASN A 537 7.27 18.70 19.76
CA ASN A 537 6.20 19.37 19.02
C ASN A 537 6.74 19.83 17.65
N PRO A 538 6.65 18.99 16.60
CA PRO A 538 7.09 19.33 15.25
C PRO A 538 6.29 20.52 14.68
N ASP A 539 6.91 21.31 13.81
CA ASP A 539 6.25 22.46 13.17
C ASP A 539 5.43 22.06 11.94
N ARG A 540 5.76 20.93 11.30
CA ARG A 540 5.15 20.47 10.04
C ARG A 540 5.28 18.96 9.84
N VAL A 541 4.36 18.42 9.03
CA VAL A 541 4.47 17.09 8.41
C VAL A 541 4.54 17.20 6.88
N ASN A 542 5.39 16.41 6.23
CA ASN A 542 5.41 16.23 4.78
C ASN A 542 5.20 14.76 4.44
N MET A 543 4.26 14.45 3.54
CA MET A 543 3.92 13.08 3.18
C MET A 543 4.06 12.87 1.68
N GLN A 544 4.51 11.68 1.29
CA GLN A 544 4.55 11.25 -0.11
C GLN A 544 3.41 10.28 -0.41
N ASP A 545 2.92 10.24 -1.66
CA ASP A 545 1.71 9.53 -2.10
C ASP A 545 1.62 8.04 -1.72
N ALA A 546 2.74 7.30 -1.67
CA ALA A 546 2.74 5.90 -1.26
C ALA A 546 2.50 5.68 0.25
N SER A 547 2.87 6.63 1.12
CA SER A 547 2.61 6.57 2.57
C SER A 547 1.46 7.47 3.03
N ALA A 548 1.20 8.57 2.32
CA ALA A 548 0.13 9.52 2.58
C ALA A 548 -1.24 8.85 2.56
N GLN A 549 -1.43 7.81 1.73
CA GLN A 549 -2.67 7.03 1.69
C GLN A 549 -3.11 6.57 3.08
N MET A 550 -2.26 5.79 3.76
CA MET A 550 -2.60 5.23 5.07
C MET A 550 -2.55 6.29 6.18
N ALA A 551 -1.64 7.26 6.10
CA ALA A 551 -1.59 8.37 7.05
C ALA A 551 -2.88 9.21 7.05
N LEU A 552 -3.41 9.55 5.86
CA LEU A 552 -4.65 10.31 5.73
C LEU A 552 -5.87 9.49 6.16
N LEU A 553 -5.93 8.20 5.83
CA LEU A 553 -7.00 7.33 6.31
C LEU A 553 -7.03 7.24 7.84
N GLN A 554 -5.85 7.16 8.48
CA GLN A 554 -5.71 7.20 9.93
C GLN A 554 -6.12 8.56 10.51
N PHE A 555 -5.69 9.67 9.89
CA PHE A 555 -6.10 11.02 10.27
C PHE A 555 -7.63 11.21 10.17
N MET A 556 -8.24 10.70 9.09
CA MET A 556 -9.70 10.71 8.90
C MET A 556 -10.43 9.96 10.01
N SER A 557 -9.88 8.84 10.48
CA SER A 557 -10.45 8.07 11.60
C SER A 557 -10.41 8.81 12.95
N CYS A 558 -9.55 9.83 13.09
CA CYS A 558 -9.52 10.69 14.28
C CYS A 558 -10.68 11.69 14.33
N ASN A 559 -11.45 11.82 13.24
CA ASN A 559 -12.62 12.70 13.12
C ASN A 559 -12.33 14.19 13.41
N LEU A 560 -11.14 14.66 13.04
CA LEU A 560 -10.77 16.07 13.15
C LEU A 560 -11.15 16.86 11.89
N ALA A 561 -11.49 18.14 12.07
CA ALA A 561 -11.85 19.03 10.96
C ALA A 561 -10.63 19.49 10.13
N LYS A 562 -9.45 19.59 10.75
CA LYS A 562 -8.18 20.02 10.14
C LYS A 562 -7.00 19.56 11.01
N PRO A 563 -5.77 19.47 10.47
CA PRO A 563 -4.60 19.15 11.27
C PRO A 563 -4.22 20.32 12.20
N ALA A 564 -3.55 19.99 13.31
CA ALA A 564 -3.06 20.93 14.32
C ALA A 564 -1.81 21.71 13.86
N ILE A 565 -1.06 21.15 12.92
CA ILE A 565 0.13 21.75 12.29
C ILE A 565 0.03 21.66 10.76
N PRO A 566 0.69 22.56 10.02
CA PRO A 566 0.74 22.50 8.56
C PRO A 566 1.22 21.16 8.01
N ALA A 567 0.62 20.72 6.91
CA ALA A 567 0.94 19.47 6.26
C ALA A 567 1.01 19.61 4.74
N SER A 568 1.79 18.76 4.08
CA SER A 568 1.84 18.67 2.62
C SER A 568 1.81 17.22 2.13
N ILE A 569 1.25 17.00 0.95
CA ILE A 569 1.17 15.71 0.24
C ILE A 569 1.89 15.86 -1.10
N HIS A 570 2.80 14.94 -1.43
CA HIS A 570 3.62 14.96 -2.64
C HIS A 570 3.40 13.71 -3.49
N CYS A 571 3.03 13.89 -4.76
CA CYS A 571 2.74 12.79 -5.68
C CYS A 571 3.95 12.45 -6.58
N ASP A 572 4.88 11.64 -6.05
CA ASP A 572 6.17 11.35 -6.67
C ASP A 572 6.56 9.86 -6.73
N HIS A 573 5.88 8.94 -6.01
CA HIS A 573 6.25 7.52 -6.01
C HIS A 573 5.43 6.65 -6.98
N LEU A 574 4.35 7.17 -7.55
CA LEU A 574 3.45 6.37 -8.39
C LEU A 574 3.66 6.57 -9.92
N ILE A 575 4.67 7.34 -10.33
CA ILE A 575 5.01 7.55 -11.74
C ILE A 575 6.15 6.61 -12.17
N VAL A 576 5.91 5.85 -13.24
CA VAL A 576 6.85 4.87 -13.80
C VAL A 576 7.72 5.52 -14.86
N GLY A 577 9.04 5.56 -14.65
CA GLY A 577 9.98 6.00 -15.69
C GLY A 577 10.10 4.95 -16.79
N SER A 578 10.05 5.36 -18.06
CA SER A 578 10.15 4.47 -19.21
C SER A 578 10.67 5.17 -20.45
N LYS A 579 9.84 6.01 -21.09
CA LYS A 579 10.08 6.54 -22.45
C LYS A 579 10.38 8.04 -22.44
N GLY A 580 10.06 8.74 -21.35
CA GLY A 580 10.26 10.17 -21.22
C GLY A 580 9.16 10.84 -20.41
N ALA A 581 9.46 12.04 -19.92
CA ALA A 581 8.69 12.72 -18.89
C ALA A 581 7.18 12.88 -19.19
N GLU A 582 6.82 13.21 -20.42
CA GLU A 582 5.43 13.51 -20.80
C GLU A 582 4.56 12.24 -20.87
N SER A 583 5.05 11.19 -21.55
CA SER A 583 4.33 9.92 -21.65
C SER A 583 4.21 9.23 -20.30
N ASP A 584 5.31 9.21 -19.55
CA ASP A 584 5.40 8.55 -18.25
C ASP A 584 4.44 9.20 -17.23
N LEU A 585 4.34 10.54 -17.26
CA LEU A 585 3.42 11.28 -16.41
C LEU A 585 1.96 11.05 -16.81
N THR A 586 1.65 11.10 -18.11
CA THR A 586 0.28 10.90 -18.60
C THR A 586 -0.24 9.50 -18.25
N ASP A 587 0.58 8.47 -18.50
CA ASP A 587 0.26 7.09 -18.17
C ASP A 587 0.13 6.91 -16.65
N GLY A 588 1.05 7.48 -15.87
CA GLY A 588 1.04 7.41 -14.42
C GLY A 588 -0.20 8.04 -13.79
N ILE A 589 -0.65 9.21 -14.29
CA ILE A 589 -1.89 9.86 -13.88
C ILE A 589 -3.10 9.00 -14.21
N SER A 590 -3.15 8.42 -15.42
CA SER A 590 -4.25 7.55 -15.84
C SER A 590 -4.37 6.31 -14.96
N VAL A 591 -3.26 5.61 -14.72
CA VAL A 591 -3.21 4.36 -13.93
C VAL A 591 -3.53 4.58 -12.45
N ASN A 592 -3.12 5.71 -11.88
CA ASN A 592 -3.26 5.99 -10.44
C ASN A 592 -4.30 7.08 -10.12
N LYS A 593 -5.19 7.39 -11.07
CA LYS A 593 -6.16 8.47 -10.95
C LYS A 593 -6.95 8.42 -9.63
N GLU A 594 -7.43 7.24 -9.26
CA GLU A 594 -8.19 7.03 -8.01
C GLU A 594 -7.42 7.48 -6.77
N VAL A 595 -6.13 7.14 -6.68
CA VAL A 595 -5.28 7.50 -5.55
C VAL A 595 -5.01 9.01 -5.56
N PHE A 596 -4.73 9.60 -6.71
CA PHE A 596 -4.48 11.04 -6.81
C PHE A 596 -5.74 11.87 -6.49
N ASP A 597 -6.92 11.44 -6.96
CA ASP A 597 -8.20 12.08 -6.62
C ASP A 597 -8.47 12.02 -5.10
N PHE A 598 -8.17 10.88 -4.46
CA PHE A 598 -8.25 10.73 -3.00
C PHE A 598 -7.34 11.72 -2.28
N LEU A 599 -6.06 11.77 -2.65
CA LEU A 599 -5.06 12.63 -2.01
C LEU A 599 -5.38 14.11 -2.21
N GLU A 600 -5.79 14.52 -3.41
CA GLU A 600 -6.18 15.90 -3.70
C GLU A 600 -7.43 16.30 -2.90
N SER A 601 -8.48 15.47 -2.94
CA SER A 601 -9.73 15.76 -2.22
C SER A 601 -9.53 15.80 -0.70
N ALA A 602 -8.69 14.93 -0.14
CA ALA A 602 -8.28 14.98 1.26
C ALA A 602 -7.50 16.26 1.58
N GLY A 603 -6.51 16.62 0.76
CA GLY A 603 -5.74 17.85 0.93
C GLY A 603 -6.64 19.10 0.94
N ARG A 604 -7.56 19.20 -0.03
CA ARG A 604 -8.53 20.30 -0.08
C ARG A 604 -9.50 20.31 1.11
N LYS A 605 -10.02 19.15 1.53
CA LYS A 605 -10.94 19.05 2.66
C LYS A 605 -10.29 19.53 3.96
N TYR A 606 -9.08 19.04 4.25
CA TYR A 606 -8.42 19.28 5.52
C TYR A 606 -7.51 20.51 5.55
N GLY A 607 -7.31 21.18 4.40
CA GLY A 607 -6.46 22.35 4.29
C GLY A 607 -4.96 22.01 4.32
N MET A 608 -4.57 20.92 3.66
CA MET A 608 -3.18 20.51 3.48
C MET A 608 -2.70 20.89 2.08
N ASP A 609 -1.43 21.24 1.93
CA ASP A 609 -0.85 21.52 0.62
C ASP A 609 -0.81 20.22 -0.20
N PHE A 610 -1.23 20.28 -1.46
CA PHE A 610 -1.20 19.14 -2.37
C PHE A 610 -0.30 19.46 -3.56
N TRP A 611 0.79 18.71 -3.71
CA TRP A 611 1.71 18.77 -4.83
C TRP A 611 1.30 17.70 -5.86
N PRO A 612 0.78 18.10 -7.03
CA PRO A 612 0.23 17.18 -8.01
C PRO A 612 1.32 16.30 -8.64
N PRO A 613 0.93 15.19 -9.32
CA PRO A 613 1.89 14.33 -10.01
C PRO A 613 2.73 15.12 -11.01
N GLY A 614 4.05 14.95 -10.98
CA GLY A 614 5.01 15.67 -11.83
C GLY A 614 5.49 17.02 -11.28
N ALA A 615 4.98 17.46 -10.12
CA ALA A 615 5.42 18.69 -9.47
C ALA A 615 6.86 18.60 -8.92
N GLY A 616 7.27 17.42 -8.46
CA GLY A 616 8.60 17.18 -7.94
C GLY A 616 8.64 16.13 -6.84
N ILE A 617 9.85 15.66 -6.57
CA ILE A 617 10.16 14.71 -5.49
C ILE A 617 10.10 15.45 -4.16
N ILE A 618 9.46 14.84 -3.16
CA ILE A 618 9.15 15.43 -1.85
C ILE A 618 10.33 16.16 -1.21
N HIS A 619 11.55 15.61 -1.27
CA HIS A 619 12.70 16.23 -0.59
C HIS A 619 13.20 17.47 -1.29
N GLN A 620 13.08 17.53 -2.62
CA GLN A 620 13.49 18.67 -3.41
C GLN A 620 12.50 19.82 -3.21
N THR A 621 11.19 19.54 -3.32
CA THR A 621 10.14 20.53 -3.06
C THR A 621 10.15 21.02 -1.61
N VAL A 622 10.44 20.13 -0.65
CA VAL A 622 10.64 20.52 0.77
C VAL A 622 11.84 21.44 0.96
N LEU A 623 12.98 21.16 0.33
CA LEU A 623 14.16 22.02 0.42
C LEU A 623 13.90 23.41 -0.20
N GLU A 624 13.19 23.43 -1.32
CA GLU A 624 12.86 24.65 -2.09
C GLU A 624 11.83 25.54 -1.39
N VAL A 625 10.85 24.95 -0.68
CA VAL A 625 9.69 25.69 -0.18
C VAL A 625 9.57 25.70 1.34
N TYR A 626 9.81 24.57 2.01
CA TYR A 626 9.39 24.36 3.39
C TYR A 626 10.52 24.38 4.42
N ALA A 627 11.73 23.97 4.04
CA ALA A 627 12.88 23.92 4.94
C ALA A 627 13.35 25.34 5.30
N LEU A 628 13.44 25.63 6.60
CA LEU A 628 14.00 26.86 7.14
C LEU A 628 14.88 26.54 8.37
N PRO A 629 15.98 27.26 8.59
CA PRO A 629 16.86 27.04 9.72
C PRO A 629 16.14 27.01 11.08
N GLY A 630 16.40 25.96 11.85
CA GLY A 630 15.93 25.80 13.22
C GLY A 630 14.54 25.24 13.41
N ILE A 631 13.74 25.04 12.37
CA ILE A 631 12.44 24.35 12.51
C ILE A 631 12.63 22.84 12.57
N MET A 632 11.60 22.14 13.05
CA MET A 632 11.55 20.68 13.05
C MET A 632 10.38 20.16 12.22
N MET A 633 10.65 19.21 11.32
CA MET A 633 9.64 18.58 10.47
C MET A 633 9.66 17.06 10.61
N LEU A 634 8.49 16.43 10.43
CA LEU A 634 8.39 15.00 10.19
C LEU A 634 8.11 14.74 8.72
N GLY A 635 8.75 13.71 8.16
CA GLY A 635 8.46 13.26 6.81
C GLY A 635 8.11 11.78 6.79
N THR A 636 7.06 11.36 6.09
CA THR A 636 6.74 9.92 5.93
C THR A 636 7.62 9.24 4.87
N ASP A 637 8.91 9.58 4.90
CA ASP A 637 9.96 9.07 4.03
C ASP A 637 11.32 9.10 4.75
N SER A 638 12.17 8.10 4.48
CA SER A 638 13.49 7.98 5.12
C SER A 638 14.50 9.05 4.73
N HIS A 639 14.41 9.62 3.53
CA HIS A 639 15.37 10.61 2.99
C HIS A 639 14.99 12.06 3.34
N SER A 640 13.97 12.22 4.20
CA SER A 640 13.58 13.49 4.79
C SER A 640 14.72 14.29 5.45
N PRO A 641 15.79 13.66 6.01
CA PRO A 641 17.00 14.37 6.44
C PRO A 641 17.64 15.30 5.41
N ASN A 642 17.33 15.21 4.11
CA ASN A 642 17.76 16.13 3.05
C ASN A 642 17.66 17.62 3.46
N ALA A 643 16.58 18.02 4.15
CA ALA A 643 16.37 19.40 4.62
C ALA A 643 17.41 19.88 5.65
N GLY A 644 18.17 18.96 6.26
CA GLY A 644 19.29 19.25 7.14
C GLY A 644 20.41 20.09 6.48
N GLY A 645 20.49 20.08 5.14
CA GLY A 645 21.36 21.00 4.40
C GLY A 645 21.00 22.49 4.54
N LEU A 646 19.77 22.79 4.98
CA LEU A 646 19.30 24.13 5.36
C LEU A 646 19.07 24.26 6.87
N SER A 647 19.90 23.60 7.69
CA SER A 647 19.85 23.67 9.15
C SER A 647 18.47 23.35 9.73
N THR A 648 17.71 22.47 9.06
CA THR A 648 16.36 22.06 9.46
C THR A 648 16.38 20.62 9.96
N ILE A 649 15.94 20.36 11.19
CA ILE A 649 15.81 18.96 11.65
C ILE A 649 14.60 18.35 10.97
N THR A 650 14.83 17.38 10.11
CA THR A 650 13.74 16.60 9.51
C THR A 650 13.98 15.12 9.70
N ILE A 651 13.02 14.44 10.31
CA ILE A 651 13.15 13.02 10.67
C ILE A 651 12.14 12.20 9.88
N GLY A 652 12.63 11.10 9.30
CA GLY A 652 11.78 10.12 8.62
C GLY A 652 11.00 9.26 9.62
N VAL A 653 9.69 9.18 9.44
CA VAL A 653 8.77 8.49 10.37
C VAL A 653 7.69 7.66 9.65
N GLY A 654 6.94 6.85 10.40
CA GLY A 654 5.75 6.15 9.87
C GLY A 654 4.53 7.06 9.74
N GLY A 655 3.45 6.58 9.09
CA GLY A 655 2.21 7.34 8.96
C GLY A 655 1.56 7.67 10.32
N ALA A 656 1.53 6.72 11.24
CA ALA A 656 0.98 6.94 12.59
C ALA A 656 1.75 8.01 13.40
N ASP A 657 3.09 8.08 13.30
CA ASP A 657 3.89 9.16 13.90
C ASP A 657 3.51 10.53 13.31
N ALA A 658 3.37 10.59 11.99
CA ALA A 658 2.91 11.79 11.31
C ALA A 658 1.51 12.20 11.79
N VAL A 659 0.57 11.24 11.94
CA VAL A 659 -0.77 11.52 12.42
C VAL A 659 -0.79 12.04 13.86
N GLU A 660 0.03 11.51 14.76
CA GLU A 660 0.17 12.06 16.13
C GLU A 660 0.49 13.55 16.11
N ALA A 661 1.48 13.94 15.30
CA ALA A 661 1.83 15.36 15.13
C ALA A 661 0.67 16.15 14.47
N LEU A 662 -0.01 15.58 13.48
CA LEU A 662 -1.16 16.21 12.81
C LEU A 662 -2.36 16.39 13.74
N VAL A 663 -2.53 15.59 14.78
CA VAL A 663 -3.60 15.79 15.77
C VAL A 663 -3.16 16.64 16.98
N GLY A 664 -1.91 17.11 16.98
CA GLY A 664 -1.36 17.96 18.04
C GLY A 664 -0.89 17.20 19.27
N ALA A 665 -0.69 15.89 19.17
CA ALA A 665 -0.06 15.11 20.23
C ALA A 665 1.47 15.26 20.18
N PRO A 666 2.15 15.36 21.34
CA PRO A 666 3.60 15.33 21.38
C PRO A 666 4.15 14.02 20.79
N TRP A 667 5.10 14.14 19.89
CA TRP A 667 5.77 13.01 19.26
C TRP A 667 6.96 12.54 20.11
N GLU A 668 7.02 11.25 20.43
CA GLU A 668 8.09 10.68 21.25
C GLU A 668 9.33 10.30 20.41
N LEU A 669 10.50 10.75 20.84
CA LEU A 669 11.79 10.38 20.29
C LEU A 669 12.79 10.05 21.41
N LYS A 670 13.38 8.85 21.38
CA LYS A 670 14.53 8.55 22.22
C LYS A 670 15.66 9.52 21.88
N ALA A 671 16.16 10.27 22.87
CA ALA A 671 17.17 11.30 22.69
C ALA A 671 18.39 10.74 21.93
N PRO A 672 18.66 11.19 20.70
CA PRO A 672 19.80 10.69 19.94
C PRO A 672 21.12 11.09 20.59
N ARG A 673 22.15 10.26 20.39
CA ARG A 673 23.54 10.71 20.53
C ARG A 673 23.91 11.61 19.34
N VAL A 674 25.02 12.32 19.41
CA VAL A 674 25.47 13.20 18.31
C VAL A 674 26.84 12.75 17.81
N LEU A 675 26.89 12.35 16.54
CA LEU A 675 28.12 12.02 15.82
C LEU A 675 28.57 13.28 15.07
N GLY A 676 29.68 13.88 15.50
CA GLY A 676 30.28 15.03 14.83
C GLY A 676 31.11 14.60 13.62
N VAL A 677 30.85 15.17 12.45
CA VAL A 677 31.70 15.00 11.26
C VAL A 677 32.42 16.32 10.98
N LYS A 678 33.71 16.35 11.29
CA LYS A 678 34.57 17.52 11.09
C LYS A 678 35.09 17.52 9.65
N LEU A 679 34.68 18.51 8.88
CA LEU A 679 35.14 18.74 7.51
C LEU A 679 36.24 19.80 7.50
N THR A 680 37.38 19.47 6.89
CA THR A 680 38.53 20.37 6.73
C THR A 680 38.94 20.47 5.25
N GLY A 681 39.66 21.53 4.89
CA GLY A 681 40.04 21.77 3.50
C GLY A 681 38.85 22.10 2.58
N LYS A 682 39.01 21.84 1.29
CA LYS A 682 38.00 22.07 0.24
C LYS A 682 38.01 20.94 -0.78
N LEU A 683 36.85 20.67 -1.40
CA LEU A 683 36.73 19.66 -2.46
C LEU A 683 37.59 20.04 -3.68
N ASN A 684 38.18 19.02 -4.31
CA ASN A 684 38.88 19.16 -5.59
C ASN A 684 37.90 19.10 -6.76
N ASP A 685 38.31 19.51 -7.96
CA ASP A 685 37.40 19.73 -9.10
C ASP A 685 36.58 18.51 -9.55
N TRP A 686 37.07 17.27 -9.32
CA TRP A 686 36.34 16.04 -9.62
C TRP A 686 35.51 15.50 -8.45
N VAL A 687 35.72 16.03 -7.25
CA VAL A 687 35.10 15.54 -6.02
C VAL A 687 33.86 16.36 -5.74
N SER A 688 32.76 15.67 -5.49
CA SER A 688 31.46 16.25 -5.23
C SER A 688 31.05 16.07 -3.76
N PRO A 689 30.02 16.80 -3.29
CA PRO A 689 29.41 16.52 -2.00
C PRO A 689 28.93 15.06 -1.85
N LYS A 690 28.58 14.39 -2.95
CA LYS A 690 28.19 12.98 -2.96
C LYS A 690 29.34 12.07 -2.49
N ASP A 691 30.57 12.37 -2.85
CA ASP A 691 31.73 11.57 -2.46
C ASP A 691 32.00 11.63 -0.95
N VAL A 692 31.68 12.76 -0.30
CA VAL A 692 31.81 12.91 1.16
C VAL A 692 30.93 11.90 1.88
N ILE A 693 29.67 11.77 1.47
CA ILE A 693 28.74 10.85 2.11
C ILE A 693 28.96 9.40 1.68
N LEU A 694 29.42 9.13 0.45
CA LEU A 694 29.83 7.79 0.03
C LEU A 694 31.04 7.28 0.84
N ASN A 695 32.04 8.15 1.07
CA ASN A 695 33.18 7.84 1.92
C ASN A 695 32.78 7.65 3.39
N LEU A 696 31.93 8.52 3.92
CA LEU A 696 31.42 8.41 5.29
C LEU A 696 30.60 7.13 5.48
N ALA A 697 29.77 6.75 4.50
CA ALA A 697 29.03 5.49 4.52
C ALA A 697 29.98 4.28 4.59
N GLY A 698 31.09 4.30 3.86
CA GLY A 698 32.13 3.28 3.96
C GLY A 698 32.79 3.19 5.35
N LYS A 699 32.98 4.32 6.03
CA LYS A 699 33.55 4.37 7.39
C LYS A 699 32.55 3.89 8.45
N LEU A 700 31.28 4.27 8.31
CA LEU A 700 30.24 4.00 9.31
C LEU A 700 29.54 2.65 9.11
N THR A 701 29.55 2.11 7.89
CA THR A 701 28.65 1.03 7.45
C THR A 701 27.17 1.44 7.54
N VAL A 702 26.26 0.58 7.07
CA VAL A 702 24.80 0.82 7.14
C VAL A 702 24.22 0.93 8.57
N ARG A 703 25.03 0.70 9.62
CA ARG A 703 24.58 0.70 11.02
C ARG A 703 25.24 1.76 11.90
N GLY A 704 26.36 2.35 11.48
CA GLY A 704 27.18 3.21 12.35
C GLY A 704 26.50 4.49 12.83
N GLY A 705 25.49 4.99 12.10
CA GLY A 705 24.66 6.12 12.50
C GLY A 705 23.46 5.76 13.39
N THR A 706 23.19 4.48 13.67
CA THR A 706 21.99 4.07 14.41
C THR A 706 21.92 4.72 15.80
N GLY A 707 20.84 5.47 16.05
CA GLY A 707 20.64 6.19 17.32
C GLY A 707 21.47 7.48 17.45
N PHE A 708 22.12 7.93 16.37
CA PHE A 708 22.81 9.21 16.30
C PHE A 708 22.07 10.19 15.39
N ILE A 709 22.24 11.49 15.68
CA ILE A 709 22.17 12.54 14.66
C ILE A 709 23.60 12.80 14.17
N VAL A 710 23.78 12.85 12.86
CA VAL A 710 25.06 13.23 12.25
C VAL A 710 25.09 14.75 12.10
N GLU A 711 26.00 15.40 12.80
CA GLU A 711 26.16 16.86 12.78
C GLU A 711 27.49 17.22 12.13
N TYR A 712 27.43 17.99 11.03
CA TYR A 712 28.61 18.38 10.28
C TYR A 712 29.13 19.73 10.77
N PHE A 713 30.45 19.84 10.97
CA PHE A 713 31.09 21.07 11.45
C PHE A 713 32.52 21.21 10.90
N GLY A 714 33.21 22.32 11.20
CA GLY A 714 34.57 22.60 10.71
C GLY A 714 34.60 23.56 9.52
N GLU A 715 35.80 24.03 9.16
CA GLU A 715 35.99 25.05 8.12
C GLU A 715 35.55 24.60 6.72
N GLY A 716 35.63 23.30 6.44
CA GLY A 716 35.26 22.73 5.15
C GLY A 716 33.76 22.90 4.83
N VAL A 717 32.92 23.05 5.86
CA VAL A 717 31.48 23.32 5.71
C VAL A 717 31.21 24.59 4.91
N GLU A 718 32.01 25.65 5.11
CA GLU A 718 31.82 26.93 4.41
C GLU A 718 32.16 26.86 2.90
N THR A 719 32.77 25.75 2.46
CA THR A 719 33.14 25.52 1.05
C THR A 719 32.04 24.82 0.25
N LEU A 720 30.99 24.32 0.92
CA LEU A 720 29.93 23.54 0.31
C LEU A 720 28.70 24.42 -0.05
N SER A 721 28.01 24.04 -1.11
CA SER A 721 26.72 24.63 -1.50
C SER A 721 25.58 24.12 -0.60
N ALA A 722 24.47 24.86 -0.58
CA ALA A 722 23.28 24.43 0.18
C ALA A 722 22.71 23.09 -0.31
N THR A 723 22.68 22.87 -1.62
CA THR A 723 22.23 21.63 -2.25
C THR A 723 23.24 20.50 -2.04
N GLY A 724 24.54 20.78 -2.03
CA GLY A 724 25.58 19.81 -1.68
C GLY A 724 25.48 19.33 -0.22
N MET A 725 25.24 20.25 0.71
CA MET A 725 24.95 19.88 2.11
C MET A 725 23.67 19.03 2.21
N ALA A 726 22.65 19.33 1.40
CA ALA A 726 21.42 18.53 1.34
C ALA A 726 21.69 17.11 0.80
N THR A 727 22.51 16.94 -0.24
CA THR A 727 22.98 15.63 -0.75
C THR A 727 23.62 14.79 0.36
N ILE A 728 24.52 15.41 1.14
CA ILE A 728 25.20 14.72 2.25
C ILE A 728 24.20 14.31 3.34
N CYS A 729 23.28 15.21 3.72
CA CYS A 729 22.27 14.89 4.73
C CYS A 729 21.26 13.83 4.27
N ASN A 730 20.88 13.86 2.98
CA ASN A 730 19.96 12.88 2.37
C ASN A 730 20.46 11.45 2.63
N MET A 731 21.72 11.19 2.28
CA MET A 731 22.33 9.86 2.43
C MET A 731 22.80 9.54 3.86
N GLY A 732 22.58 10.43 4.82
CA GLY A 732 22.69 10.09 6.24
C GLY A 732 21.71 8.98 6.65
N ALA A 733 20.61 8.80 5.92
CA ALA A 733 19.66 7.71 6.12
C ALA A 733 20.30 6.33 5.86
N GLU A 734 21.26 6.23 4.93
CA GLU A 734 21.90 4.98 4.52
C GLU A 734 22.88 4.44 5.57
N VAL A 735 23.35 5.29 6.49
CA VAL A 735 24.14 4.86 7.67
C VAL A 735 23.26 4.62 8.91
N GLY A 736 21.93 4.74 8.77
CA GLY A 736 20.97 4.50 9.85
C GLY A 736 20.81 5.67 10.82
N ALA A 737 21.26 6.88 10.47
CA ALA A 737 21.11 8.06 11.31
C ALA A 737 19.64 8.45 11.50
N THR A 738 19.30 8.97 12.68
CA THR A 738 17.97 9.53 12.96
C THR A 738 17.68 10.71 12.02
N THR A 739 18.68 11.58 11.85
CA THR A 739 18.74 12.62 10.81
C THR A 739 20.18 13.10 10.67
N SER A 740 20.42 14.03 9.76
CA SER A 740 21.70 14.69 9.53
C SER A 740 21.50 16.20 9.42
N ILE A 741 22.46 16.99 9.87
CA ILE A 741 22.32 18.46 9.88
C ILE A 741 23.64 19.19 9.65
N PHE A 742 23.57 20.26 8.86
CA PHE A 742 24.61 21.28 8.73
C PHE A 742 24.18 22.58 9.43
N PRO A 743 25.14 23.38 9.92
CA PRO A 743 24.86 24.74 10.39
C PRO A 743 24.38 25.64 9.25
N TYR A 744 23.74 26.75 9.61
CA TYR A 744 23.40 27.79 8.65
C TYR A 744 24.68 28.50 8.15
N THR A 745 24.88 28.51 6.84
CA THR A 745 26.05 29.12 6.19
C THR A 745 25.65 30.25 5.23
N ALA A 746 26.64 30.94 4.67
CA ALA A 746 26.40 31.91 3.60
C ALA A 746 25.77 31.25 2.34
N ALA A 747 26.03 29.96 2.09
CA ALA A 747 25.39 29.23 0.99
C ALA A 747 23.90 29.00 1.27
N SER A 748 23.53 28.68 2.52
CA SER A 748 22.13 28.58 2.94
C SER A 748 21.37 29.89 2.69
N GLU A 749 21.99 31.03 3.00
CA GLU A 749 21.42 32.35 2.74
C GLU A 749 21.18 32.62 1.26
N ARG A 750 22.21 32.43 0.42
CA ARG A 750 22.09 32.61 -1.04
C ARG A 750 20.97 31.76 -1.61
N TYR A 751 20.87 30.51 -1.18
CA TYR A 751 19.82 29.58 -1.64
C TYR A 751 18.41 30.04 -1.25
N LEU A 752 18.19 30.52 -0.02
CA LEU A 752 16.91 31.09 0.39
C LEU A 752 16.52 32.29 -0.50
N LEU A 753 17.45 33.20 -0.75
CA LEU A 753 17.20 34.38 -1.60
C LEU A 753 16.87 33.97 -3.05
N GLN A 754 17.62 33.03 -3.63
CA GLN A 754 17.41 32.62 -5.03
C GLN A 754 16.13 31.82 -5.25
N THR A 755 15.66 31.12 -4.22
CA THR A 755 14.38 30.41 -4.23
C THR A 755 13.19 31.31 -3.86
N ARG A 756 13.35 32.64 -3.96
CA ARG A 756 12.31 33.66 -3.73
C ARG A 756 11.74 33.65 -2.30
N ARG A 757 12.61 33.40 -1.31
CA ARG A 757 12.27 33.34 0.11
C ARG A 757 12.85 34.50 0.92
N GLU A 758 12.90 35.69 0.35
CA GLU A 758 13.47 36.90 0.96
C GLU A 758 12.69 37.35 2.21
N SER A 759 11.36 37.13 2.26
CA SER A 759 10.60 37.43 3.48
C SER A 759 10.99 36.49 4.62
N GLN A 760 11.12 35.19 4.34
CA GLN A 760 11.52 34.19 5.33
C GLN A 760 12.95 34.42 5.81
N HIS A 761 13.87 34.78 4.90
CA HIS A 761 15.22 35.19 5.27
C HIS A 761 15.21 36.40 6.23
N ARG A 762 14.40 37.43 5.97
CA ARG A 762 14.25 38.57 6.90
C ARG A 762 13.71 38.15 8.27
N ALA A 763 12.77 37.20 8.32
CA ALA A 763 12.28 36.65 9.59
C ALA A 763 13.40 35.93 10.36
N LEU A 764 14.24 35.14 9.68
CA LEU A 764 15.39 34.47 10.30
C LEU A 764 16.41 35.45 10.86
N ASP A 765 16.68 36.55 10.16
CA ASP A 765 17.59 37.59 10.63
C ASP A 765 17.04 38.31 11.88
N GLY A 766 15.73 38.54 11.93
CA GLY A 766 15.05 38.99 13.14
C GLY A 766 15.26 38.01 14.29
N TYR A 767 15.04 36.71 14.04
CA TYR A 767 15.19 35.66 15.05
C TYR A 767 16.63 35.52 15.58
N LYS A 768 17.65 35.61 14.72
CA LYS A 768 19.06 35.60 15.16
C LYS A 768 19.37 36.76 16.09
N LYS A 769 18.89 37.97 15.74
CA LYS A 769 19.16 39.20 16.49
C LYS A 769 18.42 39.24 17.81
N TRP A 770 17.12 39.01 17.78
CA TRP A 770 16.25 39.07 18.96
C TRP A 770 16.41 37.84 19.84
N GLY A 771 16.43 36.65 19.23
CA GLY A 771 16.47 35.38 19.94
C GLY A 771 17.86 34.94 20.41
N SER A 772 18.91 35.67 20.06
CA SER A 772 20.32 35.28 20.28
C SER A 772 20.61 33.82 19.85
N PHE A 773 19.85 33.32 18.87
CA PHE A 773 19.97 31.96 18.39
C PHE A 773 20.98 31.93 17.25
N ASP A 774 22.17 31.42 17.54
CA ASP A 774 23.11 31.04 16.49
C ASP A 774 22.76 29.65 15.96
N PHE A 775 22.57 29.50 14.65
CA PHE A 775 22.31 28.22 13.98
C PHE A 775 23.59 27.40 13.81
N ARG A 776 24.36 27.34 14.89
CA ARG A 776 25.60 26.58 15.08
C ARG A 776 25.58 25.91 16.45
N ALA A 777 26.41 24.90 16.61
CA ALA A 777 26.74 24.37 17.92
C ALA A 777 27.32 25.48 18.81
N ASP A 778 27.11 25.36 20.12
CA ASP A 778 27.83 26.23 21.05
C ASP A 778 29.34 25.98 20.96
N GLU A 779 30.12 27.01 21.22
CA GLU A 779 31.56 26.86 21.36
C GLU A 779 31.89 25.83 22.47
N GLY A 780 32.70 24.83 22.12
CA GLY A 780 33.07 23.74 23.02
C GLY A 780 31.99 22.67 23.25
N ALA A 781 30.90 22.67 22.48
CA ALA A 781 29.91 21.57 22.49
C ALA A 781 30.60 20.22 22.25
N GLN A 782 30.18 19.20 23.00
CA GLN A 782 30.78 17.87 22.96
C GLN A 782 29.98 16.95 22.05
N TYR A 783 30.67 16.23 21.18
CA TYR A 783 30.10 15.16 20.36
C TYR A 783 30.41 13.81 21.00
N ASP A 784 29.47 12.85 20.94
CA ASP A 784 29.68 11.50 21.48
C ASP A 784 30.78 10.75 20.71
N GLN A 785 30.90 11.05 19.43
CA GLN A 785 31.93 10.54 18.52
C GLN A 785 32.29 11.63 17.52
N VAL A 786 33.54 11.64 17.04
CA VAL A 786 34.00 12.56 15.99
C VAL A 786 34.69 11.77 14.89
N ILE A 787 34.31 12.04 13.64
CA ILE A 787 35.01 11.58 12.43
C ILE A 787 35.53 12.82 11.70
N GLU A 788 36.78 12.78 11.28
CA GLU A 788 37.38 13.85 10.48
C GLU A 788 37.51 13.40 9.02
N ILE A 789 37.10 14.28 8.09
CA ILE A 789 37.24 14.10 6.65
C ILE A 789 37.93 15.34 6.09
N ASN A 790 39.13 15.13 5.53
CA ASN A 790 39.84 16.15 4.77
C ASN A 790 39.31 16.16 3.34
N LEU A 791 38.57 17.20 2.97
CA LEU A 791 37.93 17.34 1.67
C LEU A 791 38.96 17.45 0.52
N SER A 792 40.18 17.93 0.82
CA SER A 792 41.23 18.10 -0.19
C SER A 792 42.01 16.83 -0.51
N GLU A 793 41.95 15.83 0.37
CA GLU A 793 42.54 14.50 0.16
C GLU A 793 41.51 13.48 -0.36
N LEU A 794 40.22 13.83 -0.32
CA LEU A 794 39.17 12.99 -0.84
C LEU A 794 39.28 12.89 -2.37
N GLU A 795 38.99 11.71 -2.91
CA GLU A 795 38.85 11.46 -4.35
C GLU A 795 37.43 10.96 -4.66
N PRO A 796 36.98 10.92 -5.93
CA PRO A 796 35.66 10.38 -6.25
C PRO A 796 35.47 8.95 -5.75
N HIS A 797 34.27 8.62 -5.28
CA HIS A 797 33.94 7.32 -4.68
C HIS A 797 32.76 6.66 -5.39
N ILE A 798 32.77 5.33 -5.42
CA ILE A 798 31.70 4.50 -5.94
C ILE A 798 31.33 3.46 -4.89
N ASN A 799 30.05 3.37 -4.53
CA ASN A 799 29.58 2.40 -3.55
C ASN A 799 28.68 1.33 -4.18
N GLY A 800 28.88 0.05 -3.86
CA GLY A 800 28.04 -1.05 -4.34
C GLY A 800 28.80 -2.35 -4.60
N PRO A 801 28.13 -3.40 -5.12
CA PRO A 801 26.90 -3.31 -5.92
C PRO A 801 25.56 -3.55 -5.22
N PHE A 802 25.55 -4.03 -3.96
CA PHE A 802 24.31 -4.45 -3.26
C PHE A 802 24.08 -3.78 -1.91
N THR A 803 24.97 -2.86 -1.52
CA THR A 803 24.88 -2.11 -0.28
C THR A 803 25.49 -0.72 -0.46
N PRO A 804 24.91 0.33 0.16
CA PRO A 804 25.37 1.70 -0.03
C PRO A 804 26.66 2.02 0.74
N ASP A 805 27.18 1.10 1.55
CA ASP A 805 28.39 1.28 2.36
C ASP A 805 29.63 0.52 1.84
N LEU A 806 29.51 -0.26 0.76
CA LEU A 806 30.67 -0.90 0.13
C LEU A 806 31.40 0.13 -0.72
N ALA A 807 32.18 0.99 -0.05
CA ALA A 807 32.82 2.14 -0.66
C ALA A 807 34.17 1.80 -1.30
N THR A 808 34.31 2.14 -2.58
CA THR A 808 35.54 1.96 -3.34
C THR A 808 35.96 3.30 -3.95
N PRO A 809 37.16 3.80 -3.66
CA PRO A 809 37.69 4.98 -4.36
C PRO A 809 37.80 4.71 -5.86
N LEU A 810 37.53 5.72 -6.69
CA LEU A 810 37.50 5.58 -8.15
C LEU A 810 38.82 5.05 -8.72
N SER A 811 39.95 5.43 -8.12
CA SER A 811 41.30 4.96 -8.50
C SER A 811 41.46 3.43 -8.41
N ALA A 812 40.76 2.77 -7.48
CA ALA A 812 40.83 1.32 -7.25
C ALA A 812 39.68 0.55 -7.90
N PHE A 813 38.63 1.24 -8.38
CA PHE A 813 37.37 0.60 -8.77
C PHE A 813 37.51 -0.37 -9.94
N LYS A 814 38.35 -0.05 -10.93
CA LYS A 814 38.64 -0.94 -12.05
C LYS A 814 39.21 -2.29 -11.59
N ASP A 815 40.19 -2.25 -10.69
CA ASP A 815 40.83 -3.46 -10.18
C ASP A 815 39.83 -4.28 -9.37
N THR A 816 38.97 -3.62 -8.57
CA THR A 816 37.87 -4.28 -7.85
C THR A 816 36.89 -4.98 -8.79
N ILE A 817 36.45 -4.32 -9.87
CA ILE A 817 35.55 -4.91 -10.88
C ILE A 817 36.15 -6.20 -11.45
N GLN A 818 37.45 -6.18 -11.77
CA GLN A 818 38.15 -7.33 -12.35
C GLN A 818 38.39 -8.46 -11.34
N GLN A 819 38.75 -8.13 -10.10
CA GLN A 819 38.97 -9.09 -9.03
C GLN A 819 37.68 -9.82 -8.64
N GLU A 820 36.59 -9.07 -8.49
CA GLU A 820 35.28 -9.60 -8.10
C GLU A 820 34.48 -10.17 -9.29
N GLN A 821 35.02 -10.08 -10.50
CA GLN A 821 34.41 -10.56 -11.74
C GLN A 821 33.01 -9.94 -11.99
N TRP A 822 32.87 -8.67 -11.66
CA TRP A 822 31.65 -7.91 -11.90
C TRP A 822 31.55 -7.46 -13.37
N PRO A 823 30.34 -7.16 -13.89
CA PRO A 823 30.18 -6.77 -15.30
C PRO A 823 30.97 -5.51 -15.63
N GLU A 824 31.88 -5.63 -16.62
CA GLU A 824 32.66 -4.50 -17.13
C GLU A 824 31.84 -3.58 -18.05
N VAL A 825 30.78 -4.13 -18.67
CA VAL A 825 29.89 -3.36 -19.55
C VAL A 825 28.82 -2.67 -18.73
N LEU A 826 28.71 -1.36 -18.89
CA LEU A 826 27.66 -0.56 -18.26
C LEU A 826 26.37 -0.66 -19.08
N SER A 827 25.28 -1.13 -18.47
CA SER A 827 24.00 -1.30 -19.16
C SER A 827 23.08 -0.09 -19.07
N ALA A 828 23.23 0.78 -18.06
CA ALA A 828 22.55 2.08 -17.99
C ALA A 828 23.24 3.03 -16.99
N GLY A 829 23.24 4.32 -17.28
CA GLY A 829 23.59 5.40 -16.36
C GLY A 829 22.36 6.24 -16.02
N LEU A 830 22.09 6.47 -14.74
CA LEU A 830 20.93 7.23 -14.28
C LEU A 830 21.35 8.35 -13.33
N ILE A 831 21.06 9.60 -13.69
CA ILE A 831 21.33 10.76 -12.83
C ILE A 831 20.04 11.43 -12.36
N GLY A 832 20.13 12.20 -11.28
CA GLY A 832 19.01 12.93 -10.69
C GLY A 832 18.46 12.28 -9.42
N SER A 833 17.13 12.16 -9.35
CA SER A 833 16.37 11.83 -8.13
C SER A 833 16.57 12.86 -7.01
N CYS A 834 16.06 12.63 -5.80
CA CYS A 834 16.15 13.61 -4.71
C CYS A 834 17.57 13.92 -4.23
N THR A 835 18.54 13.02 -4.47
CA THR A 835 19.89 13.14 -3.91
C THR A 835 20.80 14.06 -4.71
N ASN A 836 20.75 14.00 -6.05
CA ASN A 836 21.67 14.72 -6.95
C ASN A 836 20.95 15.21 -8.21
N SER A 837 19.92 16.05 -8.03
CA SER A 837 19.17 16.67 -9.14
C SER A 837 19.07 18.18 -9.04
N SER A 838 19.95 18.83 -8.27
CA SER A 838 19.99 20.28 -8.17
C SER A 838 20.44 20.93 -9.48
N TYR A 839 20.26 22.24 -9.58
CA TYR A 839 20.80 23.02 -10.70
C TYR A 839 22.34 22.90 -10.79
N GLU A 840 23.03 22.82 -9.64
CA GLU A 840 24.47 22.59 -9.58
C GLU A 840 24.86 21.24 -10.18
N ASP A 841 24.19 20.16 -9.77
CA ASP A 841 24.44 18.81 -10.29
C ASP A 841 24.26 18.78 -11.82
N MET A 842 23.17 19.36 -12.30
CA MET A 842 22.79 19.29 -13.71
C MET A 842 23.69 20.16 -14.61
N THR A 843 24.16 21.31 -14.12
CA THR A 843 25.10 22.16 -14.89
C THR A 843 26.52 21.58 -14.92
N LYS A 844 26.95 20.85 -13.88
CA LYS A 844 28.21 20.06 -13.93
C LYS A 844 28.15 19.00 -15.02
N VAL A 845 27.05 18.23 -15.07
CA VAL A 845 26.80 17.25 -16.12
C VAL A 845 26.74 17.91 -17.50
N GLU A 846 26.04 19.04 -17.62
CA GLU A 846 25.95 19.80 -18.88
C GLU A 846 27.34 20.19 -19.41
N SER A 847 28.25 20.62 -18.55
CA SER A 847 29.62 20.95 -18.92
C SER A 847 30.35 19.75 -19.54
N MET A 848 30.22 18.56 -18.94
CA MET A 848 30.81 17.33 -19.48
C MET A 848 30.17 16.92 -20.81
N VAL A 849 28.85 17.02 -20.92
CA VAL A 849 28.14 16.72 -22.17
C VAL A 849 28.57 17.66 -23.28
N LYS A 850 28.75 18.96 -23.02
CA LYS A 850 29.28 19.92 -23.99
C LYS A 850 30.72 19.60 -24.42
N GLN A 851 31.56 19.11 -23.51
CA GLN A 851 32.91 18.65 -23.86
C GLN A 851 32.84 17.44 -24.81
N ALA A 852 32.01 16.45 -24.49
CA ALA A 852 31.84 15.25 -25.31
C ALA A 852 31.21 15.57 -26.68
N GLU A 853 30.21 16.45 -26.73
CA GLU A 853 29.56 16.89 -27.96
C GLU A 853 30.55 17.58 -28.91
N LYS A 854 31.42 18.46 -28.40
CA LYS A 854 32.51 19.07 -29.19
C LYS A 854 33.48 18.05 -29.77
N ALA A 855 33.65 16.91 -29.08
CA ALA A 855 34.46 15.79 -29.53
C ALA A 855 33.69 14.78 -30.41
N GLY A 856 32.41 15.05 -30.71
CA GLY A 856 31.55 14.18 -31.52
C GLY A 856 31.10 12.89 -30.80
N LEU A 857 31.25 12.82 -29.48
CA LEU A 857 30.90 11.65 -28.68
C LEU A 857 29.41 11.68 -28.29
N LYS A 858 28.85 10.48 -28.10
CA LYS A 858 27.51 10.25 -27.54
C LYS A 858 27.59 9.19 -26.42
N PRO A 859 26.63 9.15 -25.49
CA PRO A 859 26.54 8.08 -24.51
C PRO A 859 26.53 6.71 -25.20
N LYS A 860 27.37 5.78 -24.73
CA LYS A 860 27.38 4.39 -25.21
C LYS A 860 26.37 3.52 -24.46
N ALA A 861 26.11 3.86 -23.20
CA ALA A 861 25.02 3.28 -22.42
C ALA A 861 23.79 4.21 -22.41
N PRO A 862 22.56 3.67 -22.32
CA PRO A 862 21.36 4.46 -22.03
C PRO A 862 21.58 5.41 -20.86
N PHE A 863 21.25 6.69 -21.06
CA PHE A 863 21.49 7.75 -20.09
C PHE A 863 20.19 8.45 -19.70
N TYR A 864 19.77 8.28 -18.45
CA TYR A 864 18.50 8.79 -17.93
C TYR A 864 18.72 9.95 -16.97
N ILE A 865 17.87 10.97 -17.06
CA ILE A 865 17.97 12.20 -16.29
C ILE A 865 16.64 12.47 -15.59
N THR A 866 16.65 12.59 -14.26
CA THR A 866 15.46 12.92 -13.47
C THR A 866 15.64 14.26 -12.75
N PRO A 867 15.01 15.35 -13.22
CA PRO A 867 14.96 16.59 -12.46
C PRO A 867 14.21 16.41 -11.13
N GLY A 868 14.65 17.08 -10.07
CA GLY A 868 14.07 16.90 -8.74
C GLY A 868 12.72 17.57 -8.55
N SER A 869 12.44 18.65 -9.28
CA SER A 869 11.19 19.41 -9.21
C SER A 869 10.86 20.10 -10.52
N GLU A 870 9.63 20.55 -10.66
CA GLU A 870 9.19 21.38 -11.78
C GLU A 870 9.93 22.72 -11.82
N GLN A 871 10.25 23.30 -10.66
CA GLN A 871 11.08 24.51 -10.58
C GLN A 871 12.46 24.28 -11.19
N ILE A 872 13.13 23.18 -10.82
CA ILE A 872 14.43 22.82 -11.41
C ILE A 872 14.29 22.53 -12.90
N ARG A 873 13.33 21.69 -13.30
CA ARG A 873 13.11 21.33 -14.71
C ARG A 873 12.91 22.58 -15.58
N ALA A 874 12.00 23.47 -15.19
CA ALA A 874 11.71 24.69 -15.94
C ALA A 874 12.91 25.64 -15.99
N THR A 875 13.69 25.73 -14.92
CA THR A 875 14.91 26.56 -14.90
C THR A 875 15.99 26.00 -15.81
N LEU A 876 16.21 24.68 -15.79
CA LEU A 876 17.15 23.99 -16.68
C LEU A 876 16.72 24.05 -18.15
N GLU A 877 15.42 24.00 -18.42
CA GLU A 877 14.87 24.19 -19.77
C GLU A 877 15.16 25.60 -20.29
N ARG A 878 14.83 26.63 -19.49
CA ARG A 878 15.10 28.03 -19.83
C ARG A 878 16.58 28.28 -20.13
N ASP A 879 17.46 27.71 -19.32
CA ASP A 879 18.90 27.93 -19.44
C ASP A 879 19.55 27.04 -20.53
N GLY A 880 18.77 26.18 -21.20
CA GLY A 880 19.22 25.33 -22.31
C GLY A 880 19.94 24.06 -21.89
N THR A 881 19.97 23.75 -20.59
CA THR A 881 20.61 22.56 -20.04
C THR A 881 19.89 21.29 -20.48
N LEU A 882 18.56 21.21 -20.33
CA LEU A 882 17.81 20.01 -20.75
C LEU A 882 17.97 19.74 -22.25
N LYS A 883 17.90 20.80 -23.08
CA LYS A 883 18.14 20.71 -24.52
C LYS A 883 19.51 20.12 -24.85
N THR A 884 20.54 20.49 -24.08
CA THR A 884 21.90 19.95 -24.26
C THR A 884 21.96 18.46 -23.91
N LEU A 885 21.34 18.06 -22.79
CA LEU A 885 21.32 16.65 -22.35
C LEU A 885 20.52 15.76 -23.31
N GLU A 886 19.35 16.22 -23.76
CA GLU A 886 18.50 15.52 -24.73
C GLU A 886 19.16 15.45 -26.11
N GLY A 887 19.79 16.54 -26.58
CA GLY A 887 20.51 16.58 -27.85
C GLY A 887 21.66 15.57 -27.92
N ALA A 888 22.27 15.25 -26.78
CA ALA A 888 23.29 14.21 -26.67
C ALA A 888 22.74 12.77 -26.64
N GLY A 889 21.42 12.59 -26.56
CA GLY A 889 20.75 11.28 -26.46
C GLY A 889 20.34 10.88 -25.05
N GLY A 890 20.35 11.82 -24.10
CA GLY A 890 19.80 11.62 -22.75
C GLY A 890 18.27 11.57 -22.75
N ILE A 891 17.70 10.73 -21.90
CA ILE A 891 16.25 10.58 -21.73
C ILE A 891 15.84 11.29 -20.44
N VAL A 892 15.14 12.42 -20.57
CA VAL A 892 14.59 13.15 -19.42
C VAL A 892 13.31 12.46 -18.95
N LEU A 893 13.33 11.97 -17.71
CA LEU A 893 12.21 11.35 -17.03
C LEU A 893 11.37 12.40 -16.27
N SER A 894 10.16 12.03 -15.87
CA SER A 894 9.28 12.92 -15.09
C SER A 894 9.93 13.33 -13.77
N ASN A 895 9.52 14.47 -13.21
CA ASN A 895 9.98 14.97 -11.90
C ASN A 895 9.39 14.13 -10.74
N ALA A 896 9.78 12.86 -10.67
CA ALA A 896 9.26 11.84 -9.79
C ALA A 896 10.37 10.86 -9.39
N CYS A 897 10.16 10.04 -8.36
CA CYS A 897 11.18 9.11 -7.87
C CYS A 897 11.63 8.09 -8.93
N GLY A 898 10.69 7.57 -9.72
CA GLY A 898 10.95 6.69 -10.86
C GLY A 898 11.91 5.52 -10.54
N PRO A 899 13.03 5.37 -11.27
CA PRO A 899 13.98 4.28 -11.07
C PRO A 899 14.65 4.20 -9.69
N CYS A 900 14.63 5.27 -8.88
CA CYS A 900 15.20 5.25 -7.53
C CYS A 900 14.47 4.27 -6.59
N ILE A 901 13.16 4.09 -6.81
CA ILE A 901 12.31 3.25 -5.96
C ILE A 901 11.82 1.97 -6.67
N GLY A 902 12.32 1.70 -7.88
CA GLY A 902 11.91 0.53 -8.65
C GLY A 902 10.78 0.78 -9.65
N GLN A 903 10.30 2.03 -9.76
CA GLN A 903 9.29 2.41 -10.76
C GLN A 903 9.98 2.72 -12.08
N TRP A 904 10.59 1.70 -12.66
CA TRP A 904 11.31 1.79 -13.91
C TRP A 904 10.94 0.63 -14.81
N LYS A 905 10.49 0.97 -16.01
CA LYS A 905 10.37 0.03 -17.11
C LYS A 905 11.58 0.20 -18.02
N ARG A 906 12.57 -0.67 -17.80
CA ARG A 906 13.75 -0.82 -18.66
C ARG A 906 13.35 -0.93 -20.13
N GLN A 907 14.10 -0.25 -21.00
CA GLN A 907 13.94 -0.31 -22.45
C GLN A 907 14.92 -1.30 -23.09
N ASP A 908 15.94 -1.72 -22.35
CA ASP A 908 16.85 -2.78 -22.71
C ASP A 908 16.24 -4.14 -22.33
N ASP A 909 16.19 -5.08 -23.28
CA ASP A 909 15.57 -6.41 -23.13
C ASP A 909 16.41 -7.36 -22.24
N ILE A 910 16.97 -6.85 -21.13
CA ILE A 910 17.75 -7.66 -20.18
C ILE A 910 16.80 -8.66 -19.49
N PRO A 911 17.00 -9.97 -19.68
CA PRO A 911 16.24 -11.01 -19.00
C PRO A 911 16.35 -10.90 -17.49
N LYS A 912 15.25 -11.18 -16.78
CA LYS A 912 15.27 -11.28 -15.32
C LYS A 912 16.27 -12.34 -14.87
N GLY A 913 17.12 -11.98 -13.91
CA GLY A 913 18.18 -12.83 -13.38
C GLY A 913 19.52 -12.68 -14.09
N GLN A 914 19.58 -12.09 -15.30
CA GLN A 914 20.84 -11.84 -15.98
C GLN A 914 21.68 -10.83 -15.18
N LEU A 915 22.99 -11.12 -15.06
CA LEU A 915 23.96 -10.21 -14.47
C LEU A 915 24.23 -9.04 -15.41
N ASN A 916 24.07 -7.83 -14.89
CA ASN A 916 24.39 -6.58 -15.58
C ASN A 916 24.75 -5.51 -14.55
N ALA A 917 25.44 -4.45 -14.98
CA ALA A 917 25.79 -3.33 -14.11
C ALA A 917 25.07 -2.06 -14.54
N ILE A 918 24.54 -1.31 -13.57
CA ILE A 918 24.07 0.06 -13.74
C ILE A 918 24.81 0.99 -12.79
N LEU A 919 24.91 2.26 -13.16
CA LEU A 919 25.41 3.31 -12.29
C LEU A 919 24.33 4.35 -12.05
N THR A 920 24.15 4.77 -10.80
CA THR A 920 23.14 5.78 -10.46
C THR A 920 23.68 6.85 -9.53
N SER A 921 23.20 8.08 -9.68
CA SER A 921 23.47 9.17 -8.72
C SER A 921 22.48 9.19 -7.55
N TYR A 922 21.83 8.06 -7.28
CA TYR A 922 20.83 7.91 -6.23
C TYR A 922 21.49 7.56 -4.88
N ASN A 923 20.74 6.96 -3.95
CA ASN A 923 21.19 6.68 -2.59
C ASN A 923 21.12 5.20 -2.19
N ARG A 924 20.36 4.35 -2.89
CA ARG A 924 20.19 2.93 -2.56
C ARG A 924 20.41 2.01 -3.76
N ASN A 925 21.09 0.91 -3.51
CA ASN A 925 21.49 -0.10 -4.49
C ASN A 925 21.24 -1.54 -4.02
N PHE A 926 20.26 -1.76 -3.13
CA PHE A 926 19.90 -3.12 -2.73
C PHE A 926 19.49 -3.97 -3.93
N LYS A 927 19.72 -5.28 -3.84
CA LYS A 927 19.41 -6.25 -4.90
C LYS A 927 17.95 -6.11 -5.39
N GLY A 928 17.76 -5.90 -6.69
CA GLY A 928 16.45 -5.73 -7.32
C GLY A 928 15.73 -4.40 -7.02
N ARG A 929 16.40 -3.41 -6.41
CA ARG A 929 15.78 -2.13 -6.01
C ARG A 929 15.31 -1.30 -7.20
N ASN A 930 16.10 -1.18 -8.26
CA ASN A 930 15.90 -0.17 -9.29
C ASN A 930 15.00 -0.63 -10.45
N ASP A 931 15.02 -1.92 -10.76
CA ASP A 931 14.34 -2.52 -11.93
C ASP A 931 13.63 -3.84 -11.60
N GLY A 932 13.64 -4.28 -10.34
CA GLY A 932 13.10 -5.58 -9.93
C GLY A 932 13.92 -6.79 -10.40
N ASN A 933 15.10 -6.61 -11.00
CA ASN A 933 15.97 -7.69 -11.44
C ASN A 933 16.99 -8.03 -10.34
N PRO A 934 16.98 -9.25 -9.77
CA PRO A 934 17.98 -9.64 -8.78
C PRO A 934 19.41 -9.76 -9.36
N GLY A 935 19.58 -9.88 -10.68
CA GLY A 935 20.89 -9.93 -11.33
C GLY A 935 21.55 -8.56 -11.52
N THR A 936 20.81 -7.45 -11.41
CA THR A 936 21.34 -6.10 -11.60
C THR A 936 22.22 -5.67 -10.43
N MET A 937 23.48 -5.37 -10.72
CA MET A 937 24.45 -4.73 -9.84
C MET A 937 24.34 -3.21 -9.98
N ASN A 938 23.98 -2.49 -8.92
CA ASN A 938 23.87 -1.03 -8.95
C ASN A 938 25.01 -0.37 -8.17
N PHE A 939 25.74 0.51 -8.83
CA PHE A 939 26.82 1.29 -8.24
C PHE A 939 26.38 2.75 -8.06
N LEU A 940 26.52 3.25 -6.85
CA LEU A 940 26.18 4.62 -6.47
C LEU A 940 27.40 5.52 -6.67
N ALA A 941 27.26 6.60 -7.42
CA ALA A 941 28.34 7.56 -7.66
C ALA A 941 27.78 8.99 -7.73
N SER A 942 28.65 9.98 -7.95
CA SER A 942 28.24 11.34 -8.27
C SER A 942 27.67 11.42 -9.71
N PRO A 943 26.78 12.37 -10.03
CA PRO A 943 26.19 12.47 -11.37
C PRO A 943 27.24 12.66 -12.48
N GLU A 944 28.37 13.29 -12.17
CA GLU A 944 29.50 13.51 -13.08
C GLU A 944 30.20 12.18 -13.41
N ILE A 945 30.45 11.33 -12.42
CA ILE A 945 31.05 10.00 -12.62
C ILE A 945 30.10 9.07 -13.39
N VAL A 946 28.80 9.09 -13.06
CA VAL A 946 27.79 8.33 -13.82
C VAL A 946 27.77 8.78 -15.29
N THR A 947 27.85 10.08 -15.54
CA THR A 947 27.90 10.63 -16.90
C THR A 947 29.15 10.16 -17.65
N ALA A 948 30.34 10.30 -17.04
CA ALA A 948 31.59 9.83 -17.65
C ALA A 948 31.53 8.35 -18.04
N MET A 949 31.06 7.49 -17.13
CA MET A 949 30.96 6.04 -17.39
C MET A 949 29.88 5.71 -18.42
N ALA A 950 28.77 6.46 -18.48
CA ALA A 950 27.75 6.30 -19.53
C ALA A 950 28.30 6.60 -20.94
N TYR A 951 29.17 7.61 -21.08
CA TYR A 951 29.89 7.90 -22.32
C TYR A 951 30.95 6.83 -22.65
N ALA A 952 31.62 6.28 -21.65
CA ALA A 952 32.57 5.19 -21.85
C ALA A 952 31.89 3.86 -22.20
N GLY A 953 30.67 3.61 -21.69
CA GLY A 953 29.97 2.33 -21.78
C GLY A 953 30.57 1.24 -20.91
N ALA A 954 31.45 1.60 -19.97
CA ALA A 954 32.23 0.66 -19.17
C ALA A 954 32.30 1.10 -17.71
N THR A 955 32.15 0.13 -16.80
CA THR A 955 32.30 0.34 -15.33
C THR A 955 33.76 0.50 -14.92
N THR A 956 34.70 0.09 -15.77
CA THR A 956 36.15 0.15 -15.53
C THR A 956 36.80 1.47 -15.96
N PHE A 957 36.03 2.44 -16.48
CA PHE A 957 36.55 3.71 -16.99
C PHE A 957 36.78 4.73 -15.87
N ASN A 958 37.99 5.29 -15.80
CA ASN A 958 38.31 6.39 -14.89
C ASN A 958 38.49 7.72 -15.67
N PRO A 959 37.55 8.67 -15.59
CA PRO A 959 37.66 9.93 -16.34
C PRO A 959 38.86 10.80 -15.94
N MET A 960 39.43 10.59 -14.75
CA MET A 960 40.57 11.37 -14.27
C MET A 960 41.90 10.94 -14.92
N THR A 961 41.98 9.72 -15.46
CA THR A 961 43.22 9.16 -16.04
C THR A 961 43.05 8.74 -17.48
N ASP A 962 41.92 8.15 -17.82
CA ASP A 962 41.71 7.42 -19.05
C ASP A 962 41.26 8.33 -20.19
N LYS A 963 41.30 7.79 -21.41
CA LYS A 963 40.95 8.50 -22.64
C LYS A 963 39.93 7.70 -23.44
N LEU A 964 39.04 8.40 -24.13
CA LEU A 964 38.09 7.84 -25.10
C LEU A 964 38.58 8.11 -26.52
N GLN A 965 38.22 7.23 -27.45
CA GLN A 965 38.43 7.44 -28.88
C GLN A 965 37.22 8.20 -29.46
N THR A 966 37.49 9.30 -30.16
CA THR A 966 36.47 10.05 -30.90
C THR A 966 36.12 9.34 -32.22
N PRO A 967 34.99 9.67 -32.87
CA PRO A 967 34.65 9.08 -34.18
C PRO A 967 35.69 9.35 -35.29
N ASP A 968 36.48 10.42 -35.17
CA ASP A 968 37.59 10.75 -36.07
C ASP A 968 38.94 10.15 -35.64
N GLY A 969 38.96 9.28 -34.62
CA GLY A 969 40.15 8.53 -34.17
C GLY A 969 41.13 9.33 -33.31
N LYS A 970 40.73 10.49 -32.78
CA LYS A 970 41.52 11.26 -31.82
C LYS A 970 41.27 10.78 -30.39
N GLU A 971 42.21 11.09 -29.52
CA GLU A 971 42.04 10.86 -28.08
C GLU A 971 41.30 12.03 -27.43
N PHE A 972 40.28 11.72 -26.65
CA PHE A 972 39.52 12.66 -25.83
C PHE A 972 39.64 12.27 -24.36
N LYS A 973 39.85 13.27 -23.49
CA LYS A 973 39.81 13.10 -22.04
C LYS A 973 38.88 14.16 -21.47
N PHE A 974 38.01 13.76 -20.55
CA PHE A 974 37.16 14.72 -19.84
C PHE A 974 38.03 15.66 -19.01
N GLU A 975 37.74 16.96 -19.12
CA GLU A 975 38.21 17.94 -18.15
C GLU A 975 37.29 17.90 -16.93
N ALA A 976 37.78 18.36 -15.78
CA ALA A 976 36.99 18.38 -14.56
C ALA A 976 35.68 19.17 -14.77
N PRO A 977 34.54 18.66 -14.27
CA PRO A 977 33.24 19.28 -14.49
C PRO A 977 33.17 20.67 -13.86
N GLN A 978 32.58 21.61 -14.58
CA GLN A 978 32.30 22.96 -14.07
C GLN A 978 30.79 23.16 -14.01
N GLY A 979 30.28 23.60 -12.86
CA GLY A 979 28.87 23.88 -12.67
C GLY A 979 28.63 25.20 -11.96
N LEU A 980 27.39 25.62 -11.95
CA LEU A 980 26.94 26.82 -11.27
C LEU A 980 26.16 26.39 -10.02
N GLU A 981 26.57 26.89 -8.85
CA GLU A 981 25.84 26.65 -7.59
C GLU A 981 24.35 26.98 -7.75
N ASN A 982 24.05 28.08 -8.44
CA ASN A 982 22.71 28.60 -8.63
C ASN A 982 22.59 29.32 -9.99
N PRO A 983 21.36 29.45 -10.54
CA PRO A 983 21.14 30.17 -11.79
C PRO A 983 21.46 31.67 -11.67
N LYS A 984 21.86 32.27 -12.79
CA LYS A 984 22.18 33.72 -12.86
C LYS A 984 20.94 34.61 -12.66
N ALA A 985 19.78 34.12 -13.08
CA ALA A 985 18.48 34.70 -12.81
C ALA A 985 17.75 33.85 -11.75
N PRO A 986 16.78 34.40 -11.00
CA PRO A 986 15.98 33.62 -10.07
C PRO A 986 15.38 32.36 -10.70
N PHE A 987 15.14 31.35 -9.88
CA PHE A 987 14.51 30.10 -10.32
C PHE A 987 13.14 30.36 -10.96
N GLU A 988 12.81 29.59 -11.99
CA GLU A 988 11.48 29.62 -12.62
C GLU A 988 10.42 29.00 -11.71
N SER A 989 9.18 29.47 -11.85
CA SER A 989 8.04 28.88 -11.12
C SER A 989 7.44 27.66 -11.85
N GLY A 990 7.84 27.41 -13.10
CA GLY A 990 7.37 26.31 -13.92
C GLY A 990 5.89 26.38 -14.32
N VAL A 991 5.34 25.24 -14.73
CA VAL A 991 3.95 25.13 -15.20
C VAL A 991 2.96 25.26 -14.04
N ALA A 992 1.95 26.14 -14.18
CA ALA A 992 0.98 26.42 -13.12
C ALA A 992 0.18 25.18 -12.64
N SER A 993 -0.12 24.22 -13.52
CA SER A 993 -0.82 22.98 -13.15
C SER A 993 0.03 22.01 -12.33
N LEU A 994 1.34 22.21 -12.28
CA LEU A 994 2.30 21.41 -11.51
C LEU A 994 2.75 22.13 -10.23
N GLN A 995 2.15 23.29 -9.90
CA GLN A 995 2.39 23.97 -8.64
C GLN A 995 1.54 23.39 -7.50
N ALA A 996 1.99 23.61 -6.27
CA ALA A 996 1.26 23.18 -5.09
C ALA A 996 -0.11 23.85 -4.99
N ILE A 997 -1.14 23.06 -4.81
CA ILE A 997 -2.48 23.53 -4.45
C ILE A 997 -2.49 23.74 -2.94
N SER A 998 -2.51 24.99 -2.50
CA SER A 998 -2.49 25.36 -1.08
C SER A 998 -3.85 25.96 -0.67
N PRO A 999 -4.78 25.18 -0.08
CA PRO A 999 -6.10 25.69 0.30
C PRO A 999 -5.99 26.81 1.34
N GLU A 1000 -6.79 27.88 1.20
CA GLU A 1000 -6.78 28.99 2.17
C GLU A 1000 -7.33 28.58 3.54
N ALA A 1001 -8.27 27.64 3.56
CA ALA A 1001 -8.88 27.08 4.76
C ALA A 1001 -9.37 25.66 4.48
N HIS A 1002 -9.53 24.86 5.55
CA HIS A 1002 -10.25 23.59 5.51
C HIS A 1002 -11.72 23.80 5.04
N ASN A 1003 -12.26 22.84 4.29
CA ASN A 1003 -13.60 22.90 3.74
C ASN A 1003 -14.36 21.59 4.02
N PRO A 1004 -15.30 21.57 4.99
CA PRO A 1004 -16.01 20.34 5.37
C PRO A 1004 -16.98 19.84 4.30
N ASN A 1005 -17.34 20.67 3.31
CA ASN A 1005 -18.26 20.29 2.23
C ASN A 1005 -17.61 19.43 1.15
N ILE A 1006 -16.28 19.30 1.15
CA ILE A 1006 -15.57 18.45 0.20
C ILE A 1006 -15.69 17.00 0.67
N GLN A 1007 -16.21 16.14 -0.21
CA GLN A 1007 -16.20 14.70 0.00
C GLN A 1007 -14.85 14.15 -0.42
N VAL A 1008 -14.27 13.29 0.42
CA VAL A 1008 -13.01 12.60 0.10
C VAL A 1008 -13.33 11.48 -0.89
N ALA A 1009 -12.59 11.42 -2.00
CA ALA A 1009 -12.84 10.50 -3.10
C ALA A 1009 -12.38 9.07 -2.75
N ILE A 1010 -13.26 8.27 -2.14
CA ILE A 1010 -13.07 6.82 -1.95
C ILE A 1010 -14.31 6.10 -2.48
N ALA A 1011 -14.14 5.27 -3.50
CA ALA A 1011 -15.24 4.45 -4.01
C ALA A 1011 -15.54 3.29 -3.03
N PRO A 1012 -16.80 2.98 -2.70
CA PRO A 1012 -17.14 1.84 -1.83
C PRO A 1012 -16.71 0.48 -2.37
N THR A 1013 -16.53 0.37 -3.69
CA THR A 1013 -16.07 -0.83 -4.40
C THR A 1013 -14.58 -0.76 -4.76
N SER A 1014 -13.84 0.19 -4.19
CA SER A 1014 -12.41 0.34 -4.46
C SER A 1014 -11.64 -0.87 -3.94
N GLU A 1015 -10.70 -1.35 -4.74
CA GLU A 1015 -9.69 -2.32 -4.29
C GLU A 1015 -8.39 -1.65 -3.85
N ARG A 1016 -8.26 -0.32 -4.06
CA ARG A 1016 -7.03 0.47 -3.82
C ARG A 1016 -7.08 1.26 -2.52
N LEU A 1017 -8.27 1.71 -2.13
CA LEU A 1017 -8.53 2.57 -0.98
C LEU A 1017 -9.71 2.01 -0.16
N ALA A 1018 -9.59 1.98 1.16
CA ALA A 1018 -10.70 1.64 2.04
C ALA A 1018 -10.68 2.52 3.29
N PHE A 1019 -11.85 2.91 3.78
CA PHE A 1019 -11.94 3.56 5.09
C PHE A 1019 -11.42 2.62 6.18
N LEU A 1020 -10.75 3.19 7.18
CA LEU A 1020 -10.32 2.45 8.36
C LEU A 1020 -11.43 2.42 9.39
N GLU A 1021 -11.76 1.22 9.85
CA GLU A 1021 -12.56 1.03 11.04
C GLU A 1021 -11.67 1.12 12.28
N PRO A 1022 -12.07 1.85 13.33
CA PRO A 1022 -11.33 1.89 14.58
C PRO A 1022 -11.16 0.49 15.17
N PHE A 1023 -9.95 0.16 15.63
CA PHE A 1023 -9.72 -1.10 16.33
C PHE A 1023 -10.45 -1.13 17.67
N ALA A 1024 -10.97 -2.31 18.02
CA ALA A 1024 -11.62 -2.55 19.31
C ALA A 1024 -10.65 -2.24 20.48
N PRO A 1025 -11.17 -1.67 21.59
CA PRO A 1025 -10.38 -1.41 22.78
C PRO A 1025 -9.85 -2.70 23.42
N PHE A 1026 -8.85 -2.57 24.28
CA PHE A 1026 -8.35 -3.70 25.05
C PHE A 1026 -9.42 -4.15 26.06
N PRO A 1027 -9.65 -5.46 26.26
CA PRO A 1027 -10.64 -5.94 27.22
C PRO A 1027 -10.24 -5.56 28.65
N GLU A 1028 -11.23 -5.47 29.54
CA GLU A 1028 -11.01 -5.16 30.96
C GLU A 1028 -10.53 -6.38 31.77
N SER A 1029 -9.63 -7.18 31.19
CA SER A 1029 -9.06 -8.38 31.78
C SER A 1029 -7.80 -8.82 31.05
N ASP A 1030 -7.03 -9.73 31.66
CA ASP A 1030 -5.96 -10.44 30.97
C ASP A 1030 -6.50 -11.23 29.77
N LEU A 1031 -5.67 -11.36 28.73
CA LEU A 1031 -6.02 -12.13 27.55
C LEU A 1031 -5.94 -13.63 27.86
N SER A 1032 -6.98 -14.38 27.52
CA SER A 1032 -7.03 -15.83 27.67
C SER A 1032 -7.36 -16.50 26.35
N GLY A 1033 -6.82 -17.70 26.12
CA GLY A 1033 -7.15 -18.49 24.94
C GLY A 1033 -6.51 -18.00 23.65
N LEU A 1034 -5.43 -17.21 23.72
CA LEU A 1034 -4.65 -16.85 22.54
C LEU A 1034 -4.03 -18.12 21.95
N LYS A 1035 -3.97 -18.22 20.62
CA LYS A 1035 -3.21 -19.28 19.96
C LYS A 1035 -1.93 -18.75 19.34
N VAL A 1036 -0.86 -19.55 19.35
CA VAL A 1036 0.35 -19.21 18.60
C VAL A 1036 0.10 -19.47 17.11
N LEU A 1037 0.01 -18.42 16.30
CA LEU A 1037 -0.25 -18.53 14.85
C LEU A 1037 0.91 -19.20 14.13
N VAL A 1038 2.13 -18.71 14.40
CA VAL A 1038 3.36 -19.24 13.83
C VAL A 1038 4.53 -18.91 14.74
N LYS A 1039 5.47 -19.84 14.80
CA LYS A 1039 6.79 -19.63 15.39
C LYS A 1039 7.78 -19.37 14.25
N VAL A 1040 8.27 -18.14 14.14
CA VAL A 1040 9.17 -17.70 13.08
C VAL A 1040 10.62 -18.02 13.47
N THR A 1041 11.40 -18.51 12.51
CA THR A 1041 12.85 -18.74 12.64
C THR A 1041 13.63 -17.86 11.68
N GLY A 1042 14.85 -17.47 12.06
CA GLY A 1042 15.72 -16.65 11.23
C GLY A 1042 15.32 -15.18 11.21
N LYS A 1043 15.94 -14.44 10.27
CA LYS A 1043 15.75 -13.00 10.14
C LYS A 1043 14.36 -12.67 9.62
N CYS A 1044 13.55 -11.98 10.43
CA CYS A 1044 12.21 -11.55 10.06
C CYS A 1044 12.15 -10.02 9.96
N THR A 1045 12.28 -9.51 8.74
CA THR A 1045 12.26 -8.06 8.44
C THR A 1045 10.85 -7.53 8.25
N THR A 1046 10.67 -6.22 8.12
CA THR A 1046 9.37 -5.65 7.71
C THR A 1046 8.92 -6.09 6.32
N ASP A 1047 9.84 -6.39 5.40
CA ASP A 1047 9.50 -7.00 4.10
C ASP A 1047 9.09 -8.47 4.27
N THR A 1048 9.56 -9.12 5.35
CA THR A 1048 9.10 -10.46 5.74
C THR A 1048 7.65 -10.45 6.24
N ILE A 1049 7.30 -9.40 7.00
CA ILE A 1049 5.96 -9.22 7.59
C ILE A 1049 4.96 -8.65 6.57
N SER A 1050 5.39 -7.69 5.74
CA SER A 1050 4.55 -6.97 4.78
C SER A 1050 5.37 -6.68 3.52
N ALA A 1051 5.37 -7.61 2.57
CA ALA A 1051 6.11 -7.48 1.32
C ALA A 1051 5.74 -6.21 0.51
N ALA A 1052 6.71 -5.68 -0.24
CA ALA A 1052 6.56 -4.54 -1.14
C ALA A 1052 6.14 -4.97 -2.56
N GLY A 1053 6.75 -4.37 -3.60
CA GLY A 1053 6.58 -4.76 -5.00
C GLY A 1053 5.12 -4.67 -5.44
N PRO A 1054 4.50 -5.77 -5.90
CA PRO A 1054 3.12 -5.75 -6.39
C PRO A 1054 2.10 -5.34 -5.32
N TRP A 1055 2.45 -5.41 -4.03
CA TRP A 1055 1.58 -5.04 -2.91
C TRP A 1055 1.46 -3.52 -2.70
N LEU A 1056 2.33 -2.71 -3.33
CA LEU A 1056 2.29 -1.24 -3.20
C LEU A 1056 0.96 -0.64 -3.66
N LYS A 1057 0.28 -1.27 -4.63
CA LYS A 1057 -1.04 -0.83 -5.08
C LYS A 1057 -2.10 -0.87 -3.96
N TYR A 1058 -1.93 -1.72 -2.95
CA TYR A 1058 -2.90 -1.88 -1.86
C TYR A 1058 -2.56 -1.05 -0.60
N LYS A 1059 -1.63 -0.09 -0.69
CA LYS A 1059 -1.18 0.71 0.46
C LYS A 1059 -2.29 1.45 1.20
N GLY A 1060 -3.34 1.88 0.49
CA GLY A 1060 -4.53 2.50 1.07
C GLY A 1060 -5.69 1.54 1.38
N HIS A 1061 -5.52 0.23 1.19
CA HIS A 1061 -6.58 -0.77 1.38
C HIS A 1061 -6.14 -1.86 2.35
N LEU A 1062 -6.35 -1.62 3.65
CA LEU A 1062 -5.87 -2.50 4.72
C LEU A 1062 -6.31 -3.97 4.59
N PRO A 1063 -7.56 -4.31 4.20
CA PRO A 1063 -7.93 -5.71 3.96
C PRO A 1063 -7.08 -6.40 2.89
N ASN A 1064 -7.04 -5.86 1.66
CA ASN A 1064 -6.24 -6.39 0.55
C ASN A 1064 -4.75 -6.49 0.88
N ILE A 1065 -4.14 -5.49 1.50
CA ILE A 1065 -2.72 -5.58 1.85
C ILE A 1065 -2.47 -6.59 2.97
N SER A 1066 -3.44 -6.87 3.85
CA SER A 1066 -3.28 -7.87 4.92
C SER A 1066 -3.18 -9.31 4.40
N THR A 1067 -3.55 -9.56 3.15
CA THR A 1067 -3.35 -10.87 2.51
C THR A 1067 -1.87 -11.23 2.29
N ASN A 1068 -0.94 -10.30 2.57
CA ASN A 1068 0.50 -10.56 2.55
C ASN A 1068 1.16 -10.64 3.94
N THR A 1069 0.37 -10.68 5.02
CA THR A 1069 0.90 -10.72 6.39
C THR A 1069 1.81 -11.93 6.59
N LEU A 1070 3.07 -11.67 6.95
CA LEU A 1070 4.12 -12.68 7.18
C LEU A 1070 4.38 -13.61 5.99
N ASN A 1071 4.03 -13.22 4.77
CA ASN A 1071 4.02 -14.10 3.60
C ASN A 1071 5.40 -14.60 3.13
N THR A 1072 6.49 -14.17 3.74
CA THR A 1072 7.83 -14.73 3.48
C THR A 1072 8.54 -15.18 4.76
N ALA A 1073 7.81 -15.25 5.89
CA ALA A 1073 8.33 -15.78 7.14
C ALA A 1073 8.53 -17.30 7.06
N VAL A 1074 9.60 -17.78 7.70
CA VAL A 1074 9.92 -19.21 7.78
C VAL A 1074 9.35 -19.79 9.06
N ASN A 1075 8.52 -20.82 8.93
CA ASN A 1075 7.99 -21.56 10.07
C ASN A 1075 9.11 -22.42 10.70
N LYS A 1076 9.38 -22.23 11.99
CA LYS A 1076 10.42 -22.96 12.73
C LYS A 1076 10.20 -24.47 12.74
N GLU A 1077 8.96 -24.91 12.84
CA GLU A 1077 8.62 -26.33 13.04
C GLU A 1077 8.77 -27.14 11.76
N THR A 1078 8.47 -26.54 10.61
CA THR A 1078 8.48 -27.23 9.32
C THR A 1078 9.59 -26.79 8.38
N GLY A 1079 10.23 -25.64 8.64
CA GLY A 1079 11.20 -25.01 7.75
C GLY A 1079 10.58 -24.40 6.49
N GLU A 1080 9.25 -24.44 6.35
CA GLU A 1080 8.56 -23.95 5.17
C GLU A 1080 8.31 -22.43 5.24
N VAL A 1081 8.41 -21.77 4.09
CA VAL A 1081 8.10 -20.34 3.93
C VAL A 1081 6.59 -20.17 3.74
N ASN A 1082 6.01 -19.16 4.39
CA ASN A 1082 4.58 -18.84 4.30
C ASN A 1082 3.65 -20.01 4.64
N ALA A 1083 4.00 -20.83 5.63
CA ALA A 1083 3.21 -21.97 6.03
C ALA A 1083 2.84 -21.87 7.52
N ALA A 1084 1.55 -22.02 7.81
CA ALA A 1084 1.04 -22.21 9.17
C ALA A 1084 0.07 -23.40 9.20
N TYR A 1085 -0.13 -23.94 10.40
CA TYR A 1085 -0.96 -25.12 10.61
C TYR A 1085 -2.04 -24.78 11.64
N ASP A 1086 -3.28 -25.12 11.33
CA ASP A 1086 -4.39 -24.95 12.26
C ASP A 1086 -4.37 -26.06 13.33
N VAL A 1087 -5.20 -25.94 14.37
CA VAL A 1087 -5.27 -26.88 15.50
C VAL A 1087 -5.61 -28.31 15.09
N ASP A 1088 -6.29 -28.50 13.96
CA ASP A 1088 -6.63 -29.78 13.36
C ASP A 1088 -5.49 -30.38 12.49
N GLY A 1089 -4.37 -29.65 12.37
CA GLY A 1089 -3.22 -30.04 11.55
C GLY A 1089 -3.34 -29.66 10.07
N SER A 1090 -4.42 -28.98 9.65
CA SER A 1090 -4.57 -28.51 8.29
C SER A 1090 -3.58 -27.39 7.98
N LYS A 1091 -2.94 -27.47 6.81
CA LYS A 1091 -1.95 -26.50 6.34
C LYS A 1091 -2.64 -25.36 5.60
N HIS A 1092 -2.22 -24.13 5.88
CA HIS A 1092 -2.63 -22.91 5.18
C HIS A 1092 -1.42 -22.00 4.98
N THR A 1093 -1.57 -20.96 4.18
CA THR A 1093 -0.63 -19.84 4.29
C THR A 1093 -0.82 -19.08 5.61
N ILE A 1094 0.20 -18.37 6.07
CA ILE A 1094 0.12 -17.59 7.32
C ILE A 1094 -1.04 -16.57 7.31
N PRO A 1095 -1.23 -15.73 6.26
CA PRO A 1095 -2.33 -14.77 6.24
C PRO A 1095 -3.71 -15.43 6.10
N GLU A 1096 -3.84 -16.55 5.39
CA GLU A 1096 -5.10 -17.29 5.28
C GLU A 1096 -5.54 -17.87 6.63
N LEU A 1097 -4.61 -18.47 7.38
CA LEU A 1097 -4.94 -18.99 8.71
C LEU A 1097 -5.35 -17.87 9.66
N ALA A 1098 -4.61 -16.76 9.64
CA ALA A 1098 -4.93 -15.59 10.47
C ALA A 1098 -6.31 -15.01 10.13
N GLN A 1099 -6.67 -14.94 8.84
CA GLN A 1099 -8.00 -14.53 8.39
C GLN A 1099 -9.09 -15.51 8.86
N LYS A 1100 -8.88 -16.82 8.74
CA LYS A 1100 -9.82 -17.85 9.26
C LYS A 1100 -9.99 -17.76 10.77
N TRP A 1101 -8.92 -17.51 11.51
CA TRP A 1101 -8.98 -17.32 12.95
C TRP A 1101 -9.73 -16.05 13.33
N LYS A 1102 -9.53 -14.94 12.60
CA LYS A 1102 -10.33 -13.72 12.76
C LYS A 1102 -11.82 -13.99 12.58
N GLU A 1103 -12.22 -14.72 11.53
CA GLU A 1103 -13.63 -15.07 11.25
C GLU A 1103 -14.26 -15.93 12.36
N ARG A 1104 -13.44 -16.71 13.08
CA ARG A 1104 -13.85 -17.53 14.23
C ARG A 1104 -13.76 -16.80 15.56
N GLY A 1105 -13.33 -15.53 15.58
CA GLY A 1105 -13.07 -14.78 16.81
C GLY A 1105 -11.88 -15.30 17.62
N GLN A 1106 -10.97 -16.06 17.00
CA GLN A 1106 -9.76 -16.58 17.63
C GLN A 1106 -8.64 -15.55 17.57
N GLU A 1107 -8.29 -15.00 18.73
CA GLU A 1107 -7.15 -14.09 18.89
C GLU A 1107 -5.83 -14.87 18.96
N TRP A 1108 -4.73 -14.23 18.54
CA TRP A 1108 -3.46 -14.92 18.41
C TRP A 1108 -2.24 -14.09 18.74
N LEU A 1109 -1.10 -14.78 18.85
CA LEU A 1109 0.23 -14.19 18.93
C LEU A 1109 1.21 -14.82 17.93
N VAL A 1110 2.28 -14.08 17.64
CA VAL A 1110 3.45 -14.57 16.90
C VAL A 1110 4.61 -14.75 17.86
N VAL A 1111 5.38 -15.83 17.67
CA VAL A 1111 6.66 -16.03 18.36
C VAL A 1111 7.79 -15.87 17.35
N ALA A 1112 8.79 -15.06 17.63
CA ALA A 1112 9.93 -14.86 16.72
C ALA A 1112 11.30 -14.81 17.44
N GLU A 1113 12.38 -14.86 16.66
CA GLU A 1113 13.76 -14.79 17.17
C GLU A 1113 14.18 -13.33 17.47
N HIS A 1114 15.44 -12.98 17.16
CA HIS A 1114 16.04 -11.68 17.42
C HIS A 1114 15.65 -10.65 16.36
N ASN A 1115 15.65 -9.38 16.76
CA ASN A 1115 15.51 -8.20 15.92
C ASN A 1115 14.28 -8.24 14.98
N TYR A 1116 13.15 -8.74 15.49
CA TYR A 1116 11.91 -8.87 14.73
C TYR A 1116 11.42 -7.51 14.22
N GLY A 1117 11.12 -7.44 12.93
CA GLY A 1117 10.68 -6.22 12.24
C GLY A 1117 11.82 -5.27 11.85
N GLU A 1118 13.05 -5.78 11.66
CA GLU A 1118 14.16 -4.99 11.10
C GLU A 1118 13.80 -4.46 9.70
N GLY A 1119 14.19 -3.23 9.37
CA GLY A 1119 14.06 -2.69 8.02
C GLY A 1119 13.21 -1.43 7.93
N SER A 1120 12.39 -1.34 6.88
CA SER A 1120 11.64 -0.14 6.50
C SER A 1120 10.61 0.26 7.56
N ALA A 1121 10.38 1.56 7.75
CA ALA A 1121 9.43 2.13 8.72
C ALA A 1121 7.93 1.91 8.40
N ARG A 1122 7.59 0.85 7.65
CA ARG A 1122 6.21 0.58 7.18
C ARG A 1122 5.32 0.18 8.35
N GLU A 1123 4.36 1.03 8.67
CA GLU A 1123 3.34 0.75 9.68
C GLU A 1123 2.40 -0.41 9.31
N HIS A 1124 2.28 -0.74 8.02
CA HIS A 1124 1.52 -1.91 7.54
C HIS A 1124 1.95 -3.20 8.23
N ALA A 1125 3.24 -3.36 8.55
CA ALA A 1125 3.74 -4.53 9.27
C ALA A 1125 3.15 -4.67 10.70
N ALA A 1126 2.60 -3.59 11.29
CA ALA A 1126 1.86 -3.65 12.55
C ALA A 1126 0.34 -3.64 12.34
N LEU A 1127 -0.16 -2.88 11.36
CA LEU A 1127 -1.58 -2.81 11.03
C LEU A 1127 -2.15 -4.16 10.54
N GLN A 1128 -1.43 -4.90 9.71
CA GLN A 1128 -1.97 -6.14 9.15
C GLN A 1128 -2.11 -7.25 10.19
N PRO A 1129 -1.10 -7.54 11.04
CA PRO A 1129 -1.29 -8.47 12.15
C PRO A 1129 -2.47 -8.05 13.05
N ARG A 1130 -2.54 -6.75 13.40
CA ARG A 1130 -3.63 -6.24 14.23
C ARG A 1130 -5.01 -6.43 13.58
N TYR A 1131 -5.12 -6.13 12.28
CA TYR A 1131 -6.32 -6.31 11.48
C TYR A 1131 -6.76 -7.77 11.42
N LEU A 1132 -5.80 -8.70 11.38
CA LEU A 1132 -6.05 -10.15 11.34
C LEU A 1132 -6.23 -10.79 12.72
N GLY A 1133 -6.23 -10.03 13.82
CA GLY A 1133 -6.53 -10.54 15.16
C GLY A 1133 -5.32 -10.78 16.08
N ALA A 1134 -4.12 -10.31 15.71
CA ALA A 1134 -2.97 -10.35 16.59
C ALA A 1134 -3.19 -9.47 17.82
N ARG A 1135 -2.88 -10.00 19.01
CA ARG A 1135 -2.90 -9.24 20.28
C ARG A 1135 -1.52 -9.06 20.89
N VAL A 1136 -0.65 -10.04 20.69
CA VAL A 1136 0.70 -10.07 21.27
C VAL A 1136 1.71 -10.47 20.19
N VAL A 1137 2.90 -9.89 20.24
CA VAL A 1137 4.07 -10.42 19.52
C VAL A 1137 5.14 -10.71 20.57
N LEU A 1138 5.63 -11.94 20.62
CA LEU A 1138 6.62 -12.42 21.58
C LEU A 1138 7.93 -12.72 20.86
N THR A 1139 9.02 -12.06 21.25
CA THR A 1139 10.30 -12.19 20.52
C THR A 1139 11.49 -12.29 21.47
N LYS A 1140 12.67 -12.61 20.96
CA LYS A 1140 13.91 -12.42 21.73
C LYS A 1140 14.28 -10.94 21.80
N SER A 1141 14.09 -10.22 20.69
CA SER A 1141 14.25 -8.76 20.63
C SER A 1141 13.53 -8.15 19.43
N PHE A 1142 13.21 -6.85 19.50
CA PHE A 1142 12.55 -6.10 18.42
C PHE A 1142 13.49 -5.09 17.76
N ALA A 1143 13.20 -4.75 16.51
CA ALA A 1143 13.66 -3.51 15.91
C ALA A 1143 12.83 -2.31 16.43
N ARG A 1144 13.51 -1.22 16.80
CA ARG A 1144 12.92 -0.03 17.47
C ARG A 1144 11.63 0.48 16.85
N ILE A 1145 11.65 0.77 15.54
CA ILE A 1145 10.50 1.39 14.84
C ILE A 1145 9.31 0.44 14.81
N HIS A 1146 9.56 -0.85 14.54
CA HIS A 1146 8.50 -1.83 14.48
C HIS A 1146 7.85 -2.04 15.85
N GLU A 1147 8.64 -2.06 16.92
CA GLU A 1147 8.12 -2.13 18.29
C GLU A 1147 7.16 -0.97 18.61
N THR A 1148 7.54 0.27 18.25
CA THR A 1148 6.68 1.45 18.40
C THR A 1148 5.40 1.31 17.59
N ASN A 1149 5.49 0.87 16.33
CA ASN A 1149 4.32 0.68 15.47
C ASN A 1149 3.34 -0.34 16.05
N LEU A 1150 3.82 -1.45 16.64
CA LEU A 1150 2.95 -2.43 17.31
C LEU A 1150 2.16 -1.79 18.46
N LYS A 1151 2.84 -1.05 19.33
CA LYS A 1151 2.20 -0.35 20.47
C LYS A 1151 1.14 0.64 20.00
N LYS A 1152 1.42 1.40 18.93
CA LYS A 1152 0.48 2.36 18.34
C LYS A 1152 -0.77 1.70 17.77
N GLN A 1153 -0.66 0.49 17.23
CA GLN A 1153 -1.80 -0.27 16.73
C GLN A 1153 -2.47 -1.15 17.81
N GLY A 1154 -2.07 -1.02 19.07
CA GLY A 1154 -2.65 -1.76 20.19
C GLY A 1154 -2.25 -3.24 20.25
N VAL A 1155 -1.17 -3.63 19.56
CA VAL A 1155 -0.53 -4.95 19.71
C VAL A 1155 0.54 -4.84 20.79
N VAL A 1156 0.59 -5.80 21.72
CA VAL A 1156 1.54 -5.77 22.83
C VAL A 1156 2.86 -6.46 22.43
N PRO A 1157 3.99 -5.74 22.32
CA PRO A 1157 5.29 -6.35 22.13
C PRO A 1157 5.84 -6.85 23.48
N LEU A 1158 6.14 -8.14 23.55
CA LEU A 1158 6.79 -8.78 24.69
C LEU A 1158 8.12 -9.41 24.26
N THR A 1159 9.10 -9.38 25.14
CA THR A 1159 10.37 -10.08 24.95
C THR A 1159 10.55 -11.19 25.98
N PHE A 1160 11.21 -12.28 25.63
CA PHE A 1160 11.51 -13.33 26.61
C PHE A 1160 12.44 -12.80 27.72
N ALA A 1161 12.12 -13.08 28.99
CA ALA A 1161 13.07 -12.78 30.07
C ALA A 1161 14.29 -13.73 30.04
N ASN A 1162 14.09 -14.94 29.53
CA ASN A 1162 15.15 -15.88 29.21
C ASN A 1162 14.98 -16.35 27.76
N GLU A 1163 15.94 -16.04 26.88
CA GLU A 1163 15.86 -16.39 25.46
C GLU A 1163 15.71 -17.90 25.19
N ALA A 1164 16.14 -18.77 26.11
CA ALA A 1164 15.95 -20.21 26.00
C ALA A 1164 14.47 -20.63 26.09
N ASP A 1165 13.61 -19.78 26.64
CA ASP A 1165 12.16 -20.02 26.69
C ASP A 1165 11.50 -19.95 25.30
N TYR A 1166 12.20 -19.40 24.30
CA TYR A 1166 11.79 -19.49 22.89
C TYR A 1166 11.51 -20.95 22.49
N ASP A 1167 12.29 -21.92 22.97
CA ASP A 1167 12.09 -23.34 22.64
C ASP A 1167 10.98 -24.01 23.44
N LYS A 1168 10.46 -23.35 24.48
CA LYS A 1168 9.36 -23.85 25.31
C LYS A 1168 7.97 -23.50 24.78
N ILE A 1169 7.85 -22.79 23.67
CA ILE A 1169 6.58 -22.42 23.04
C ILE A 1169 6.56 -22.89 21.58
N ALA A 1170 5.42 -23.41 21.13
CA ALA A 1170 5.21 -24.00 19.80
C ALA A 1170 3.93 -23.43 19.15
N ALA A 1171 3.78 -23.62 17.85
CA ALA A 1171 2.59 -23.27 17.10
C ALA A 1171 1.36 -24.03 17.63
N CYS A 1172 0.20 -23.38 17.59
CA CYS A 1172 -1.08 -23.84 18.15
C CYS A 1172 -1.13 -24.02 19.67
N ASP A 1173 -0.05 -23.78 20.42
CA ASP A 1173 -0.13 -23.72 21.88
C ASP A 1173 -1.14 -22.65 22.30
N GLU A 1174 -1.83 -22.89 23.41
CA GLU A 1174 -2.75 -21.93 24.01
C GLU A 1174 -2.02 -21.07 25.03
N VAL A 1175 -2.22 -19.76 24.96
CA VAL A 1175 -1.51 -18.80 25.79
C VAL A 1175 -2.50 -17.88 26.48
N SER A 1176 -2.33 -17.76 27.80
CA SER A 1176 -3.00 -16.75 28.61
C SER A 1176 -1.96 -15.81 29.21
N THR A 1177 -2.26 -14.52 29.24
CA THR A 1177 -1.39 -13.53 29.88
C THR A 1177 -1.69 -13.47 31.38
N VAL A 1178 -0.68 -13.20 32.19
CA VAL A 1178 -0.82 -12.98 33.64
C VAL A 1178 -0.18 -11.64 33.98
N GLY A 1179 -0.98 -10.72 34.50
CA GLY A 1179 -0.54 -9.38 34.92
C GLY A 1179 -0.42 -8.37 33.78
N LEU A 1180 -0.85 -8.71 32.56
CA LEU A 1180 -0.78 -7.80 31.41
C LEU A 1180 -1.74 -6.63 31.56
N TYR A 1181 -3.01 -6.90 31.89
CA TYR A 1181 -4.01 -5.85 32.07
C TYR A 1181 -3.66 -4.92 33.23
N GLU A 1182 -3.20 -5.49 34.35
CA GLU A 1182 -2.73 -4.72 35.50
C GLU A 1182 -1.52 -3.84 35.14
N MET A 1183 -0.55 -4.38 34.38
CA MET A 1183 0.60 -3.62 33.89
C MET A 1183 0.18 -2.42 33.03
N LEU A 1184 -0.81 -2.61 32.15
CA LEU A 1184 -1.36 -1.54 31.32
C LEU A 1184 -2.09 -0.47 32.16
N GLN A 1185 -2.93 -0.88 33.11
CA GLN A 1185 -3.64 0.04 34.02
C GLN A 1185 -2.67 0.86 34.88
N ASN A 1186 -1.58 0.25 35.33
CA ASN A 1186 -0.54 0.89 36.11
C ASN A 1186 0.45 1.72 35.25
N GLY A 1187 0.08 2.06 34.02
CA GLY A 1187 0.85 2.97 33.17
C GLY A 1187 2.15 2.37 32.67
N GLY A 1188 2.16 1.08 32.32
CA GLY A 1188 3.36 0.41 31.83
C GLY A 1188 4.25 -0.13 32.94
N GLN A 1189 3.75 -0.27 34.17
CA GLN A 1189 4.51 -0.75 35.33
C GLN A 1189 3.93 -2.07 35.84
N GLY A 1190 4.77 -3.10 35.95
CA GLY A 1190 4.35 -4.41 36.41
C GLY A 1190 5.20 -5.52 35.80
N LYS A 1191 4.92 -6.76 36.19
CA LYS A 1191 5.50 -7.95 35.56
C LYS A 1191 4.44 -8.62 34.71
N VAL A 1192 4.83 -9.09 33.54
CA VAL A 1192 3.97 -9.87 32.66
C VAL A 1192 4.55 -11.28 32.55
N GLN A 1193 3.67 -12.27 32.58
CA GLN A 1193 4.03 -13.67 32.32
C GLN A 1193 3.03 -14.26 31.33
N LEU A 1194 3.46 -15.32 30.64
CA LEU A 1194 2.62 -16.08 29.72
C LEU A 1194 2.44 -17.50 30.26
N LEU A 1195 1.20 -17.88 30.55
CA LEU A 1195 0.83 -19.25 30.86
C LEU A 1195 0.58 -19.99 29.55
N VAL A 1196 1.53 -20.85 29.15
CA VAL A 1196 1.47 -21.63 27.91
C VAL A 1196 0.94 -23.02 28.25
N LYS A 1197 -0.23 -23.34 27.73
CA LYS A 1197 -0.84 -24.67 27.81
C LYS A 1197 -0.55 -25.44 26.53
N LYS A 1198 0.17 -26.55 26.69
CA LYS A 1198 0.59 -27.46 25.63
C LYS A 1198 -0.54 -28.38 25.18
N LYS A 1199 -0.36 -29.01 24.02
CA LYS A 1199 -1.30 -30.02 23.48
C LYS A 1199 -1.49 -31.23 24.40
N ASP A 1200 -0.48 -31.60 25.18
CA ASP A 1200 -0.54 -32.69 26.16
C ASP A 1200 -1.22 -32.28 27.50
N GLY A 1201 -1.63 -31.02 27.63
CA GLY A 1201 -2.24 -30.46 28.83
C GLY A 1201 -1.23 -29.95 29.87
N SER A 1202 0.09 -30.09 29.63
CA SER A 1202 1.10 -29.49 30.50
C SER A 1202 1.08 -27.96 30.38
N GLU A 1203 1.37 -27.30 31.50
CA GLU A 1203 1.40 -25.84 31.59
C GLU A 1203 2.81 -25.36 31.92
N VAL A 1204 3.26 -24.34 31.21
CA VAL A 1204 4.57 -23.70 31.42
C VAL A 1204 4.34 -22.20 31.58
N LEU A 1205 4.82 -21.64 32.69
CA LEU A 1205 4.81 -20.21 32.92
C LEU A 1205 6.11 -19.59 32.40
N ILE A 1206 6.00 -18.71 31.41
CA ILE A 1206 7.13 -18.03 30.78
C ILE A 1206 7.17 -16.57 31.24
N PRO A 1207 8.22 -16.14 31.98
CA PRO A 1207 8.40 -14.73 32.32
C PRO A 1207 8.79 -13.90 31.08
N THR A 1208 8.23 -12.70 30.96
CA THR A 1208 8.52 -11.78 29.86
C THR A 1208 8.96 -10.40 30.36
N ASN A 1209 9.58 -9.65 29.46
CA ASN A 1209 9.92 -8.24 29.63
C ASN A 1209 9.15 -7.39 28.61
N HIS A 1210 8.99 -6.10 28.90
CA HIS A 1210 8.37 -5.12 28.00
C HIS A 1210 9.01 -3.74 28.20
N ALA A 1211 8.89 -2.87 27.19
CA ALA A 1211 9.32 -1.47 27.24
C ALA A 1211 8.14 -0.54 26.93
N VAL A 1212 7.03 -0.70 27.65
CA VAL A 1212 5.79 0.07 27.44
C VAL A 1212 5.81 1.28 28.37
N THR A 1213 5.71 2.49 27.82
CA THR A 1213 5.57 3.72 28.60
C THR A 1213 4.13 3.95 29.06
N LYS A 1214 3.92 4.90 29.96
CA LYS A 1214 2.58 5.30 30.43
C LYS A 1214 1.64 5.70 29.29
N ASP A 1215 2.13 6.49 28.35
CA ASP A 1215 1.33 6.94 27.20
C ASP A 1215 1.02 5.75 26.26
N GLN A 1216 2.01 4.88 26.01
CA GLN A 1216 1.84 3.68 25.19
C GLN A 1216 0.87 2.67 25.81
N ALA A 1217 0.82 2.55 27.15
CA ALA A 1217 -0.19 1.75 27.83
C ALA A 1217 -1.60 2.29 27.57
N GLY A 1218 -1.77 3.62 27.56
CA GLY A 1218 -3.01 4.29 27.15
C GLY A 1218 -3.41 3.99 25.71
N PHE A 1219 -2.45 3.95 24.77
CA PHE A 1219 -2.70 3.59 23.37
C PHE A 1219 -3.25 2.16 23.26
N ILE A 1220 -2.59 1.21 23.93
CA ILE A 1220 -2.97 -0.19 23.92
C ILE A 1220 -4.38 -0.36 24.52
N LEU A 1221 -4.65 0.24 25.69
CA LEU A 1221 -5.96 0.18 26.34
C LEU A 1221 -7.09 0.73 25.46
N ALA A 1222 -6.84 1.83 24.74
CA ALA A 1222 -7.81 2.41 23.83
C ALA A 1222 -8.03 1.59 22.54
N GLY A 1223 -7.20 0.56 22.29
CA GLY A 1223 -7.22 -0.28 21.09
C GLY A 1223 -6.24 0.19 20.01
N SER A 1224 -5.90 1.47 20.01
CA SER A 1224 -4.82 2.09 19.23
C SER A 1224 -4.54 3.51 19.75
N ALA A 1225 -3.40 4.08 19.37
CA ALA A 1225 -3.08 5.50 19.61
C ALA A 1225 -4.16 6.41 18.98
N LEU A 1226 -4.63 6.08 17.78
CA LEU A 1226 -5.67 6.85 17.07
C LEU A 1226 -7.00 6.83 17.82
N SER A 1227 -7.42 5.66 18.33
CA SER A 1227 -8.64 5.53 19.13
C SER A 1227 -8.59 6.40 20.39
N MET A 1228 -7.42 6.48 21.04
CA MET A 1228 -7.22 7.35 22.20
C MET A 1228 -7.31 8.83 21.81
N LEU A 1229 -6.67 9.24 20.71
CA LEU A 1229 -6.65 10.61 20.23
C LEU A 1229 -8.05 11.07 19.78
N ALA A 1230 -8.81 10.20 19.11
CA ALA A 1230 -10.19 10.47 18.75
C ALA A 1230 -11.07 10.74 19.98
N LYS A 1231 -10.92 9.97 21.06
CA LYS A 1231 -11.66 10.19 22.32
C LYS A 1231 -11.30 11.51 23.00
N ARG A 1232 -10.01 11.88 23.03
CA ARG A 1232 -9.56 13.16 23.64
C ARG A 1232 -10.16 14.39 22.98
N ASN A 1233 -10.49 14.31 21.69
CA ASN A 1233 -11.06 15.42 20.93
C ASN A 1233 -12.60 15.48 20.94
N GLN A 1234 -13.27 14.42 21.43
CA GLN A 1234 -14.72 14.41 21.63
C GLN A 1234 -15.13 14.90 23.04
N ALA A 1235 -14.20 14.86 23.99
CA ALA A 1235 -14.33 15.44 25.32
C ALA A 1235 -13.92 16.92 25.30
#